data_AF-A0A5M8RR96-F1
#
_entry.id   AF-A0A5M8RR96-F1
#
_cell.length_a   1.000
_cell.length_b   1.000
_cell.length_c   1.000
_cell.angle_alpha   90.00
_cell.angle_beta   90.00
_cell.angle_gamma   90.00
#
_symmetry.space_group_name_H-M   'P 1'
#
loop_
_entity.id
_entity.type
_entity.pdbx_description
1 polymer ?
#
loop_
_entity_poly.entity_id
_entity_poly.type
_entity_poly.pdbx_seq_one_letter_code
_entity_poly.pdbx_strand_id
1 'polypeptide(L)'
;MITYVFPGQGSQQKGMGQGLFEHYPHLTDQADDILGYSIKKLCTEEAYLNVNHTQYTQPALYVVNAFCFLKRVEETGKKPDFAAGHSLGEYNALLAAGAFDFETGLKLVKKRGELMGRITGGGMAAVIGLNREQVAAVLKEHHLHAIDVANENTPRQIVISGLKQDIERAGTVFETIKDVKLFHPLNVSGAFHSRYMNEAKQEFKQFIDTFHFQPLSIPVISNVYAEPYHQMRLKETLSEQMNSTVKWTDSIRFLMGRGDMDFEEIGPGKVLTGLIQRIKNEAEPLIKNDAAVQEPGDGIFSASSREQLEREERDAHSSRFPDEITAFSLGSTEFKQDYNLTYAYLAGGMYRGIASKEMVVKMSKAGMMGFFGTGGLNLNKVEDAILSIQGELEQGQAYGINLVHNMKHTESEEKMIDLLLKHKVKNLEASAFLSVTSALVRYRAKGLKRSPSGEVICANRIIAKISRPEVAESFLSPAPENVLEKLLGENKITTSEAELLREIPVAEDICVEADSGGHTDGGVAYSLMPAMTLLRDEMMKKYRYDKKIRVGAAGGIGTPEAAMAAFMLGADFILTGSINQCTVEAATSDRVKDLLQQMNVQDTAYAPAGDMFESGSKVQVLKKGVFFPARASKLHELYQRFGSLGEIDQKTLTQLEEKYFKRRIEKVYEDIKLHYPAAEIEKAERNPKHKMALIFRWYFRYSSHLAISGSEESKVDYQVHCGPALGAFNQWVKGSELENWRNRHVDEIGKKLMTETAALLNERITSLSQAAL
;
A
#
# COMPACT_ATOMS: atom_id res chain seq x y z
N MET A 1 7.41 29.92 20.25
CA MET A 1 6.86 28.79 20.99
C MET A 1 7.96 28.14 21.83
N ILE A 2 7.62 27.59 22.98
CA ILE A 2 8.55 26.93 23.91
C ILE A 2 8.35 25.42 23.81
N THR A 3 9.42 24.68 23.55
CA THR A 3 9.44 23.21 23.60
C THR A 3 10.29 22.75 24.77
N TYR A 4 9.72 21.96 25.67
CA TYR A 4 10.51 21.27 26.70
C TYR A 4 11.06 19.96 26.15
N VAL A 5 12.37 19.78 26.26
CA VAL A 5 13.07 18.57 25.83
C VAL A 5 13.67 17.83 27.02
N PHE A 6 13.45 16.52 27.08
CA PHE A 6 13.85 15.70 28.21
C PHE A 6 15.03 14.78 27.84
N PRO A 7 16.16 14.84 28.57
CA PRO A 7 17.31 14.01 28.28
C PRO A 7 17.09 12.55 28.66
N GLY A 8 17.73 11.65 27.91
CA GLY A 8 17.76 10.22 28.17
C GLY A 8 19.06 9.75 28.83
N GLN A 9 19.30 8.43 28.73
CA GLN A 9 20.52 7.80 29.23
C GLN A 9 21.76 8.38 28.53
N GLY A 10 22.78 8.70 29.32
CA GLY A 10 23.97 9.46 28.92
C GLY A 10 24.07 10.82 29.63
N SER A 11 22.98 11.33 30.18
CA SER A 11 22.95 12.59 30.94
C SER A 11 23.05 12.42 32.46
N GLN A 12 23.10 11.18 32.95
CA GLN A 12 23.25 10.92 34.38
C GLN A 12 24.62 11.41 34.87
N GLN A 13 24.63 12.05 36.03
CA GLN A 13 25.84 12.50 36.70
C GLN A 13 25.69 12.36 38.21
N LYS A 14 26.81 12.17 38.91
CA LYS A 14 26.81 12.11 40.37
C LYS A 14 26.27 13.42 40.95
N GLY A 15 25.37 13.31 41.93
CA GLY A 15 24.71 14.46 42.54
C GLY A 15 23.54 15.02 41.72
N MET A 16 23.12 14.37 40.64
CA MET A 16 21.90 14.78 39.92
C MET A 16 20.69 14.75 40.87
N GLY A 17 19.84 15.78 40.79
CA GLY A 17 18.69 15.92 41.67
C GLY A 17 18.99 16.43 43.09
N GLN A 18 20.23 16.85 43.38
CA GLN A 18 20.56 17.47 44.66
C GLN A 18 19.63 18.67 44.95
N GLY A 19 19.02 18.68 46.14
CA GLY A 19 18.03 19.68 46.54
C GLY A 19 16.61 19.42 46.02
N LEU A 20 16.43 18.62 44.95
CA LEU A 20 15.10 18.29 44.43
C LEU A 20 14.42 17.21 45.27
N PHE A 21 15.18 16.23 45.78
CA PHE A 21 14.62 15.17 46.63
C PHE A 21 14.06 15.75 47.94
N GLU A 22 14.74 16.74 48.52
CA GLU A 22 14.27 17.47 49.71
C GLU A 22 13.08 18.37 49.42
N HIS A 23 12.98 18.92 48.20
CA HIS A 23 11.87 19.77 47.77
C HIS A 23 10.61 18.96 47.47
N TYR A 24 10.76 17.71 47.01
CA TYR A 24 9.67 16.77 46.72
C TYR A 24 9.73 15.51 47.61
N PRO A 25 9.60 15.63 48.94
CA PRO A 25 9.80 14.49 49.85
C PRO A 25 8.78 13.38 49.61
N HIS A 26 7.51 13.70 49.43
CA HIS A 26 6.46 12.69 49.16
C HIS A 26 6.73 11.90 47.88
N LEU A 27 7.09 12.57 46.78
CA LEU A 27 7.35 11.86 45.51
C LEU A 27 8.66 11.06 45.59
N THR A 28 9.62 11.51 46.41
CA THR A 28 10.84 10.76 46.70
C THR A 28 10.52 9.48 47.47
N ASP A 29 9.68 9.56 48.51
CA ASP A 29 9.24 8.39 49.28
C ASP A 29 8.45 7.40 48.39
N GLN A 30 7.51 7.92 47.57
CA GLN A 30 6.76 7.11 46.61
C GLN A 30 7.67 6.43 45.58
N ALA A 31 8.73 7.12 45.13
CA ALA A 31 9.72 6.53 44.24
C ALA A 31 10.50 5.41 44.94
N ASP A 32 10.93 5.62 46.18
CA ASP A 32 11.64 4.62 46.99
C ASP A 32 10.77 3.36 47.17
N ASP A 33 9.48 3.52 47.47
CA ASP A 33 8.52 2.42 47.60
C ASP A 33 8.35 1.64 46.29
N ILE A 34 8.18 2.33 45.17
CA ILE A 34 8.01 1.71 43.85
C ILE A 34 9.29 0.98 43.43
N LEU A 35 10.47 1.55 43.72
CA LEU A 35 11.75 1.01 43.28
C LEU A 35 12.28 -0.09 44.19
N GLY A 36 12.00 -0.03 45.49
CA GLY A 36 12.51 -0.92 46.52
C GLY A 36 13.93 -0.57 46.98
N TYR A 37 14.42 0.62 46.66
CA TYR A 37 15.72 1.17 47.06
C TYR A 37 15.65 2.69 47.06
N SER A 38 16.60 3.35 47.75
CA SER A 38 16.56 4.80 47.84
C SER A 38 17.07 5.51 46.58
N ILE A 39 16.18 6.24 45.90
CA ILE A 39 16.48 7.00 44.68
C ILE A 39 17.45 8.14 44.96
N LYS A 40 17.30 8.80 46.11
CA LYS A 40 18.21 9.85 46.56
C LYS A 40 19.61 9.30 46.72
N LYS A 41 19.77 8.22 47.50
CA LYS A 41 21.09 7.59 47.71
C LYS A 41 21.71 7.12 46.41
N LEU A 42 20.92 6.52 45.51
CA LEU A 42 21.38 6.11 44.18
C LEU A 42 22.00 7.29 43.39
N CYS A 43 21.40 8.47 43.49
CA CYS A 43 21.86 9.65 42.75
C CYS A 43 23.01 10.40 43.44
N THR A 44 23.12 10.35 44.77
CA THR A 44 24.08 11.18 45.54
C THR A 44 25.26 10.40 46.16
N GLU A 45 25.10 9.12 46.47
CA GLU A 45 26.10 8.30 47.19
C GLU A 45 26.80 7.30 46.26
N GLU A 46 28.13 7.34 46.20
CA GLU A 46 28.91 6.56 45.23
C GLU A 46 28.95 5.04 45.49
N ALA A 47 28.82 4.63 46.76
CA ALA A 47 28.97 3.25 47.18
C ALA A 47 27.63 2.50 47.39
N TYR A 48 26.49 3.10 47.05
CA TYR A 48 25.18 2.50 47.31
C TYR A 48 24.77 1.48 46.23
N LEU A 49 24.49 1.96 45.02
CA LEU A 49 24.15 1.15 43.85
C LEU A 49 24.75 1.84 42.62
N ASN A 50 25.14 1.07 41.59
CA ASN A 50 25.75 1.66 40.42
C ASN A 50 24.70 2.30 39.50
N VAL A 51 24.56 3.62 39.55
CA VAL A 51 23.65 4.40 38.69
C VAL A 51 23.91 4.21 37.20
N ASN A 52 25.05 3.67 36.79
CA ASN A 52 25.37 3.39 35.38
C ASN A 52 24.82 2.05 34.88
N HIS A 53 24.23 1.21 35.74
CA HIS A 53 23.49 0.04 35.26
C HIS A 53 22.12 0.48 34.76
N THR A 54 21.76 0.14 33.53
CA THR A 54 20.55 0.60 32.83
C THR A 54 19.26 0.45 33.65
N GLN A 55 19.13 -0.64 34.42
CA GLN A 55 17.97 -0.86 35.31
C GLN A 55 17.82 0.19 36.41
N TYR A 56 18.90 0.85 36.81
CA TYR A 56 18.92 1.94 37.80
C TYR A 56 19.03 3.31 37.13
N THR A 57 19.76 3.42 36.02
CA THR A 57 19.92 4.67 35.28
C THR A 57 18.58 5.22 34.80
N GLN A 58 17.72 4.35 34.25
CA GLN A 58 16.47 4.80 33.66
C GLN A 58 15.49 5.35 34.70
N PRO A 59 15.19 4.66 35.81
CA PRO A 59 14.37 5.24 36.86
C PRO A 59 14.95 6.52 37.46
N ALA A 60 16.27 6.55 37.70
CA ALA A 60 16.92 7.72 38.29
C ALA A 60 16.77 8.97 37.41
N LEU A 61 16.98 8.84 36.09
CA LEU A 61 16.78 9.93 35.15
C LEU A 61 15.31 10.34 35.04
N TYR A 62 14.37 9.38 35.01
CA TYR A 62 12.94 9.71 34.96
C TYR A 62 12.51 10.54 36.18
N VAL A 63 12.93 10.15 37.39
CA VAL A 63 12.60 10.88 38.63
C VAL A 63 13.20 12.27 38.63
N VAL A 64 14.49 12.40 38.31
CA VAL A 64 15.16 13.71 38.31
C VAL A 64 14.57 14.64 37.23
N ASN A 65 14.33 14.13 36.02
CA ASN A 65 13.67 14.89 34.95
C ASN A 65 12.26 15.35 35.36
N ALA A 66 11.48 14.48 36.01
CA ALA A 66 10.15 14.83 36.51
C ALA A 66 10.21 15.94 37.57
N PHE A 67 11.16 15.87 38.51
CA PHE A 67 11.33 16.91 39.52
C PHE A 67 11.81 18.24 38.93
N CYS A 68 12.72 18.21 37.94
CA CYS A 68 13.10 19.40 37.19
C CYS A 68 11.90 20.04 36.48
N PHE A 69 11.02 19.22 35.88
CA PHE A 69 9.80 19.68 35.23
C PHE A 69 8.83 20.32 36.22
N LEU A 70 8.53 19.63 37.33
CA LEU A 70 7.62 20.14 38.36
C LEU A 70 8.12 21.49 38.90
N LYS A 71 9.41 21.58 39.21
CA LYS A 71 10.03 22.81 39.70
C LYS A 71 9.94 23.93 38.68
N ARG A 72 10.17 23.63 37.40
CA ARG A 72 10.05 24.63 36.33
C ARG A 72 8.62 25.13 36.16
N VAL A 73 7.63 24.25 36.24
CA VAL A 73 6.22 24.64 36.19
C VAL A 73 5.83 25.48 37.41
N GLU A 74 6.33 25.14 38.61
CA GLU A 74 6.15 25.95 39.82
C GLU A 74 6.75 27.36 39.70
N GLU A 75 7.97 27.46 39.17
CA GLU A 75 8.70 28.74 39.02
C GLU A 75 8.08 29.66 37.96
N THR A 76 7.51 29.10 36.89
CA THR A 76 7.03 29.88 35.74
C THR A 76 5.52 30.00 35.64
N GLY A 77 4.78 29.08 36.26
CA GLY A 77 3.32 28.96 36.12
C GLY A 77 2.85 28.59 34.71
N LYS A 78 3.75 28.17 33.82
CA LYS A 78 3.46 27.92 32.40
C LYS A 78 3.82 26.48 32.01
N LYS A 79 3.01 25.92 31.11
CA LYS A 79 3.31 24.66 30.39
C LYS A 79 3.98 24.99 29.04
N PRO A 80 4.80 24.09 28.48
CA PRO A 80 5.37 24.29 27.15
C PRO A 80 4.31 24.10 26.05
N ASP A 81 4.56 24.64 24.86
CA ASP A 81 3.71 24.45 23.68
C ASP A 81 3.87 23.04 23.08
N PHE A 82 5.07 22.47 23.19
CA PHE A 82 5.41 21.12 22.74
C PHE A 82 6.32 20.42 23.77
N ALA A 83 6.31 19.09 23.76
CA ALA A 83 7.31 18.31 24.49
C ALA A 83 7.97 17.27 23.58
N ALA A 84 9.24 16.98 23.82
CA ALA A 84 9.96 15.89 23.18
C ALA A 84 10.94 15.28 24.17
N GLY A 85 11.34 14.02 23.97
CA GLY A 85 12.30 13.41 24.86
C GLY A 85 13.17 12.40 24.14
N HIS A 86 14.47 12.44 24.41
CA HIS A 86 15.43 11.56 23.75
C HIS A 86 15.44 10.18 24.40
N SER A 87 15.01 9.16 23.66
CA SER A 87 14.87 7.79 24.16
C SER A 87 14.06 7.74 25.46
N LEU A 88 14.68 7.44 26.60
CA LEU A 88 14.05 7.45 27.92
C LEU A 88 13.32 8.75 28.24
N GLY A 89 13.85 9.91 27.82
CA GLY A 89 13.23 11.21 28.11
C GLY A 89 11.80 11.34 27.56
N GLU A 90 11.43 10.52 26.57
CA GLU A 90 10.07 10.50 26.00
C GLU A 90 8.99 10.18 27.05
N TYR A 91 9.33 9.39 28.08
CA TYR A 91 8.44 9.11 29.20
C TYR A 91 8.17 10.37 30.05
N ASN A 92 9.17 11.25 30.20
CA ASN A 92 8.98 12.54 30.88
C ASN A 92 8.22 13.53 29.99
N ALA A 93 8.39 13.48 28.67
CA ALA A 93 7.60 14.28 27.74
C ALA A 93 6.11 13.89 27.80
N LEU A 94 5.81 12.60 27.86
CA LEU A 94 4.46 12.07 28.05
C LEU A 94 3.87 12.41 29.43
N LEU A 95 4.69 12.37 30.50
CA LEU A 95 4.30 12.87 31.83
C LEU A 95 3.93 14.36 31.77
N ALA A 96 4.77 15.18 31.14
CA ALA A 96 4.54 16.62 31.02
C ALA A 96 3.27 16.96 30.23
N ALA A 97 2.91 16.09 29.28
CA ALA A 97 1.67 16.16 28.51
C ALA A 97 0.46 15.51 29.20
N GLY A 98 0.63 14.99 30.42
CA GLY A 98 -0.46 14.43 31.21
C GLY A 98 -0.91 13.03 30.80
N ALA A 99 -0.14 12.31 29.98
CA ALA A 99 -0.49 10.95 29.54
C ALA A 99 -0.71 9.99 30.71
N PHE A 100 0.05 10.17 31.79
CA PHE A 100 -0.02 9.40 33.02
C PHE A 100 0.56 10.20 34.19
N ASP A 101 0.32 9.74 35.41
CA ASP A 101 0.91 10.32 36.62
C ASP A 101 2.36 9.85 36.86
N PHE A 102 3.02 10.47 37.84
CA PHE A 102 4.42 10.17 38.20
C PHE A 102 4.63 8.71 38.56
N GLU A 103 3.72 8.13 39.35
CA GLU A 103 3.81 6.73 39.79
C GLU A 103 3.72 5.76 38.62
N THR A 104 2.74 5.94 37.74
CA THR A 104 2.56 5.11 36.54
C THR A 104 3.78 5.20 35.64
N GLY A 105 4.24 6.42 35.35
CA GLY A 105 5.43 6.60 34.52
C GLY A 105 6.69 5.98 35.15
N LEU A 106 6.86 6.07 36.47
CA LEU A 106 7.98 5.43 37.16
C LEU A 106 7.90 3.90 37.10
N LYS A 107 6.70 3.31 37.26
CA LYS A 107 6.49 1.86 37.09
C LYS A 107 6.85 1.39 35.68
N LEU A 108 6.42 2.14 34.67
CA LEU A 108 6.75 1.87 33.27
C LEU A 108 8.26 1.95 33.03
N VAL A 109 8.91 3.02 33.49
CA VAL A 109 10.36 3.20 33.32
C VAL A 109 11.16 2.15 34.11
N LYS A 110 10.74 1.78 35.32
CA LYS A 110 11.33 0.67 36.09
C LYS A 110 11.28 -0.61 35.27
N LYS A 111 10.13 -0.94 34.68
CA LYS A 111 9.98 -2.14 33.86
C LYS A 111 10.83 -2.08 32.59
N ARG A 112 10.86 -0.94 31.91
CA ARG A 112 11.70 -0.72 30.72
C ARG A 112 13.18 -0.89 31.05
N GLY A 113 13.65 -0.27 32.12
CA GLY A 113 15.03 -0.36 32.59
C GLY A 113 15.44 -1.78 32.95
N GLU A 114 14.55 -2.52 33.63
CA GLU A 114 14.72 -3.94 33.93
C GLU A 114 14.87 -4.76 32.64
N LEU A 115 13.89 -4.66 31.72
CA LEU A 115 13.86 -5.45 30.49
C LEU A 115 15.06 -5.15 29.58
N MET A 116 15.42 -3.88 29.41
CA MET A 116 16.59 -3.49 28.62
C MET A 116 17.89 -3.91 29.32
N GLY A 117 17.97 -3.77 30.64
CA GLY A 117 19.14 -4.14 31.44
C GLY A 117 19.46 -5.65 31.42
N ARG A 118 18.44 -6.50 31.20
CA ARG A 118 18.62 -7.96 31.04
C ARG A 118 19.35 -8.34 29.76
N ILE A 119 19.32 -7.50 28.73
CA ILE A 119 19.95 -7.81 27.46
C ILE A 119 21.46 -7.58 27.57
N THR A 120 22.22 -8.66 27.40
CA THR A 120 23.69 -8.67 27.48
C THR A 120 24.30 -9.13 26.16
N GLY A 121 25.61 -8.94 25.99
CA GLY A 121 26.35 -9.38 24.79
C GLY A 121 26.21 -8.45 23.57
N GLY A 122 25.44 -7.38 23.69
CA GLY A 122 25.36 -6.30 22.71
C GLY A 122 26.32 -5.15 23.00
N GLY A 123 26.34 -4.18 22.09
CA GLY A 123 27.05 -2.92 22.26
C GLY A 123 26.47 -1.84 21.36
N MET A 124 26.89 -0.60 21.59
CA MET A 124 26.52 0.55 20.77
C MET A 124 27.77 1.41 20.52
N ALA A 125 27.81 2.13 19.39
CA ALA A 125 28.88 3.07 19.09
C ALA A 125 28.34 4.29 18.32
N ALA A 126 28.87 5.46 18.63
CA ALA A 126 28.63 6.68 17.87
C ALA A 126 29.62 6.78 16.71
N VAL A 127 29.10 6.98 15.50
CA VAL A 127 29.84 7.29 14.26
C VAL A 127 29.64 8.77 13.95
N ILE A 128 30.72 9.54 14.05
CA ILE A 128 30.72 11.00 13.83
C ILE A 128 31.36 11.31 12.48
N GLY A 129 30.70 12.15 11.69
CA GLY A 129 31.19 12.66 10.40
C GLY A 129 30.32 12.24 9.21
N LEU A 130 29.70 11.06 9.30
CA LEU A 130 28.83 10.48 8.28
C LEU A 130 27.35 10.68 8.60
N ASN A 131 26.53 10.79 7.56
CA ASN A 131 25.08 10.74 7.68
C ASN A 131 24.55 9.28 7.71
N ARG A 132 23.24 9.13 7.91
CA ARG A 132 22.58 7.82 8.01
C ARG A 132 22.81 6.96 6.77
N GLU A 133 22.64 7.52 5.58
CA GLU A 133 22.75 6.80 4.30
C GLU A 133 24.17 6.28 4.09
N GLN A 134 25.16 7.10 4.43
CA GLN A 134 26.59 6.73 4.37
C GLN A 134 26.92 5.63 5.38
N VAL A 135 26.46 5.74 6.63
CA VAL A 135 26.66 4.67 7.64
C VAL A 135 26.01 3.37 7.17
N ALA A 136 24.78 3.42 6.66
CA ALA A 136 24.09 2.24 6.12
C ALA A 136 24.83 1.61 4.92
N ALA A 137 25.39 2.44 4.02
CA ALA A 137 26.19 1.97 2.91
C ALA A 137 27.45 1.23 3.37
N VAL A 138 28.18 1.78 4.34
CA VAL A 138 29.37 1.14 4.93
C VAL A 138 29.03 -0.19 5.59
N LEU A 139 27.96 -0.23 6.40
CA LEU A 139 27.51 -1.48 7.03
C LEU A 139 27.17 -2.56 5.98
N LYS A 140 26.53 -2.16 4.88
CA LYS A 140 26.18 -3.07 3.78
C LYS A 140 27.40 -3.55 3.01
N GLU A 141 28.31 -2.66 2.66
CA GLU A 141 29.54 -2.95 1.90
C GLU A 141 30.45 -3.92 2.66
N HIS A 142 30.54 -3.77 3.98
CA HIS A 142 31.38 -4.63 4.83
C HIS A 142 30.64 -5.81 5.46
N HIS A 143 29.43 -6.14 4.98
CA HIS A 143 28.63 -7.29 5.43
C HIS A 143 28.32 -7.31 6.94
N LEU A 144 28.13 -6.13 7.54
CA LEU A 144 27.80 -5.93 8.95
C LEU A 144 26.27 -5.92 9.17
N HIS A 145 25.55 -6.91 8.60
CA HIS A 145 24.08 -6.96 8.58
C HIS A 145 23.41 -7.17 9.95
N ALA A 146 24.20 -7.52 10.96
CA ALA A 146 23.77 -7.72 12.34
C ALA A 146 23.74 -6.42 13.17
N ILE A 147 24.08 -5.28 12.56
CA ILE A 147 24.12 -3.96 13.17
C ILE A 147 22.94 -3.13 12.65
N ASP A 148 22.18 -2.53 13.57
CA ASP A 148 21.09 -1.61 13.28
C ASP A 148 21.50 -0.16 13.61
N VAL A 149 20.85 0.82 12.98
CA VAL A 149 20.97 2.23 13.36
C VAL A 149 20.04 2.49 14.55
N ALA A 150 20.63 2.79 15.71
CA ALA A 150 19.91 3.01 16.96
C ALA A 150 19.45 4.46 17.14
N ASN A 151 20.30 5.45 16.80
CA ASN A 151 19.95 6.86 16.94
C ASN A 151 20.47 7.70 15.77
N GLU A 152 19.67 8.67 15.35
CA GLU A 152 20.04 9.73 14.43
C GLU A 152 20.14 11.04 15.21
N ASN A 153 21.23 11.22 15.96
CA ASN A 153 21.36 12.29 16.97
C ASN A 153 21.61 13.68 16.37
N THR A 154 22.39 13.76 15.29
CA THR A 154 22.52 14.95 14.44
C THR A 154 22.69 14.49 12.99
N PRO A 155 22.66 15.38 11.98
CA PRO A 155 22.87 14.99 10.58
C PRO A 155 24.16 14.22 10.31
N ARG A 156 25.16 14.35 11.19
CA ARG A 156 26.48 13.70 11.09
C ARG A 156 26.91 12.96 12.37
N GLN A 157 25.96 12.59 13.23
CA GLN A 157 26.24 11.76 14.40
C GLN A 157 25.17 10.67 14.49
N ILE A 158 25.56 9.47 14.06
CA ILE A 158 24.70 8.29 13.99
C ILE A 158 25.18 7.29 15.03
N VAL A 159 24.27 6.72 15.82
CA VAL A 159 24.60 5.64 16.76
C VAL A 159 24.17 4.33 16.14
N ILE A 160 25.09 3.38 16.08
CA ILE A 160 24.85 2.01 15.65
C ILE A 160 24.79 1.08 16.86
N SER A 161 24.03 -0.01 16.76
CA SER A 161 23.96 -1.03 17.81
C SER A 161 23.88 -2.45 17.23
N GLY A 162 24.45 -3.40 17.94
CA GLY A 162 24.48 -4.79 17.50
C GLY A 162 25.22 -5.67 18.49
N LEU A 163 25.60 -6.89 18.08
CA LEU A 163 26.46 -7.73 18.90
C LEU A 163 27.78 -7.04 19.18
N LYS A 164 28.33 -7.21 20.39
CA LYS A 164 29.56 -6.51 20.81
C LYS A 164 30.72 -6.71 19.82
N GLN A 165 30.93 -7.95 19.39
CA GLN A 165 31.95 -8.31 18.38
C GLN A 165 31.75 -7.61 17.04
N ASP A 166 30.50 -7.39 16.63
CA ASP A 166 30.18 -6.73 15.37
C ASP A 166 30.42 -5.22 15.46
N ILE A 167 30.13 -4.61 16.62
CA ILE A 167 30.45 -3.20 16.89
C ILE A 167 31.97 -2.99 16.93
N GLU A 168 32.73 -3.90 17.54
CA GLU A 168 34.20 -3.86 17.53
C GLU A 168 34.75 -3.96 16.10
N ARG A 169 34.22 -4.90 15.30
CA ARG A 169 34.56 -5.03 13.88
C ARG A 169 34.18 -3.79 13.09
N ALA A 170 32.99 -3.22 13.32
CA ALA A 170 32.57 -1.97 12.69
C ALA A 170 33.53 -0.82 13.02
N GLY A 171 34.06 -0.76 14.25
CA GLY A 171 35.09 0.21 14.62
C GLY A 171 36.30 0.17 13.70
N THR A 172 36.85 -1.03 13.49
CA THR A 172 38.01 -1.21 12.60
C THR A 172 37.74 -0.77 11.15
N VAL A 173 36.49 -0.85 10.69
CA VAL A 173 36.08 -0.39 9.36
C VAL A 173 35.92 1.12 9.33
N PHE A 174 35.10 1.68 10.23
CA PHE A 174 34.79 3.11 10.24
C PHE A 174 36.03 3.97 10.50
N GLU A 175 36.98 3.51 11.31
CA GLU A 175 38.24 4.23 11.55
C GLU A 175 39.12 4.38 10.31
N THR A 176 38.92 3.55 9.27
CA THR A 176 39.66 3.64 7.99
C THR A 176 39.03 4.61 6.98
N ILE A 177 37.80 5.06 7.25
CA ILE A 177 37.05 5.90 6.32
C ILE A 177 37.39 7.37 6.55
N LYS A 178 37.90 8.03 5.51
CA LYS A 178 38.39 9.42 5.57
C LYS A 178 37.38 10.43 6.15
N ASP A 179 36.10 10.26 5.86
CA ASP A 179 35.04 11.19 6.29
C ASP A 179 34.51 10.92 7.70
N VAL A 180 34.93 9.81 8.33
CA VAL A 180 34.64 9.54 9.74
C VAL A 180 35.62 10.34 10.60
N LYS A 181 35.08 11.23 11.43
CA LYS A 181 35.84 12.05 12.38
C LYS A 181 36.15 11.31 13.68
N LEU A 182 35.21 10.49 14.15
CA LEU A 182 35.35 9.71 15.38
C LEU A 182 34.42 8.50 15.35
N PHE A 183 34.93 7.34 15.73
CA PHE A 183 34.15 6.19 16.15
C PHE A 183 34.28 6.05 17.68
N HIS A 184 33.17 6.06 18.41
CA HIS A 184 33.19 6.04 19.87
C HIS A 184 32.26 4.97 20.44
N PRO A 185 32.79 3.84 20.96
CA PRO A 185 32.00 2.86 21.68
C PRO A 185 31.32 3.49 22.91
N LEU A 186 30.03 3.22 23.08
CA LEU A 186 29.25 3.71 24.21
C LEU A 186 29.32 2.73 25.38
N ASN A 187 29.36 3.26 26.60
CA ASN A 187 29.40 2.45 27.82
C ASN A 187 28.01 1.88 28.17
N VAL A 188 27.57 0.89 27.40
CA VAL A 188 26.30 0.17 27.58
C VAL A 188 26.51 -1.32 27.37
N SER A 189 25.70 -2.14 28.04
CA SER A 189 25.80 -3.60 28.02
C SER A 189 24.93 -4.29 26.96
N GLY A 190 24.01 -3.55 26.34
CA GLY A 190 23.00 -4.07 25.41
C GLY A 190 22.94 -3.27 24.10
N ALA A 191 22.41 -3.92 23.06
CA ALA A 191 22.19 -3.31 21.76
C ALA A 191 20.82 -2.61 21.71
N PHE A 192 20.69 -1.47 22.40
CA PHE A 192 19.39 -0.77 22.52
C PHE A 192 18.92 -0.17 21.19
N HIS A 193 17.60 0.01 21.04
CA HIS A 193 16.98 0.57 19.82
C HIS A 193 17.29 -0.25 18.56
N SER A 194 17.19 -1.57 18.67
CA SER A 194 17.51 -2.51 17.59
C SER A 194 16.65 -3.77 17.66
N ARG A 195 16.82 -4.65 16.67
CA ARG A 195 16.18 -5.97 16.64
C ARG A 195 16.43 -6.81 17.89
N TYR A 196 17.54 -6.59 18.61
CA TYR A 196 17.87 -7.32 19.83
C TYR A 196 16.97 -6.95 21.01
N MET A 197 16.16 -5.89 20.89
CA MET A 197 15.16 -5.49 21.88
C MET A 197 13.77 -6.07 21.60
N ASN A 198 13.60 -6.93 20.59
CA ASN A 198 12.27 -7.46 20.22
C ASN A 198 11.59 -8.21 21.36
N GLU A 199 12.31 -9.08 22.08
CA GLU A 199 11.74 -9.83 23.21
C GLU A 199 11.35 -8.88 24.36
N ALA A 200 12.27 -7.98 24.74
CA ALA A 200 12.03 -6.95 25.73
C ALA A 200 10.83 -6.04 25.37
N LYS A 201 10.67 -5.68 24.09
CA LYS A 201 9.50 -4.94 23.58
C LYS A 201 8.21 -5.71 23.80
N GLN A 202 8.17 -7.01 23.52
CA GLN A 202 6.93 -7.80 23.67
C GLN A 202 6.52 -7.91 25.13
N GLU A 203 7.48 -8.19 26.03
CA GLU A 203 7.23 -8.18 27.48
C GLU A 203 6.78 -6.80 27.96
N PHE A 204 7.39 -5.73 27.46
CA PHE A 204 7.01 -4.37 27.82
C PHE A 204 5.61 -4.00 27.31
N LYS A 205 5.26 -4.41 26.09
CA LYS A 205 3.92 -4.19 25.49
C LYS A 205 2.82 -4.80 26.37
N GLN A 206 3.02 -6.02 26.84
CA GLN A 206 2.07 -6.66 27.76
C GLN A 206 1.93 -5.88 29.07
N PHE A 207 3.04 -5.35 29.58
CA PHE A 207 3.03 -4.57 30.83
C PHE A 207 2.38 -3.18 30.67
N ILE A 208 2.69 -2.43 29.61
CA ILE A 208 2.11 -1.10 29.40
C ILE A 208 0.60 -1.16 29.13
N ASP A 209 0.11 -2.27 28.56
CA ASP A 209 -1.31 -2.45 28.29
C ASP A 209 -2.16 -2.50 29.57
N THR A 210 -1.57 -2.84 30.73
CA THR A 210 -2.27 -2.86 32.03
C THR A 210 -2.53 -1.47 32.62
N PHE A 211 -1.99 -0.39 32.04
CA PHE A 211 -2.14 0.98 32.53
C PHE A 211 -3.13 1.78 31.69
N HIS A 212 -3.85 2.74 32.28
CA HIS A 212 -4.68 3.66 31.50
C HIS A 212 -3.92 4.96 31.21
N PHE A 213 -4.01 5.45 29.97
CA PHE A 213 -3.34 6.66 29.53
C PHE A 213 -4.38 7.72 29.18
N GLN A 214 -4.19 8.93 29.70
CA GLN A 214 -5.05 10.07 29.42
C GLN A 214 -4.74 10.70 28.06
N PRO A 215 -5.69 11.48 27.49
CA PRO A 215 -5.43 12.35 26.35
C PRO A 215 -4.28 13.33 26.63
N LEU A 216 -3.38 13.48 25.65
CA LEU A 216 -2.27 14.42 25.75
C LEU A 216 -2.76 15.86 25.73
N SER A 217 -2.42 16.66 26.74
CA SER A 217 -2.81 18.08 26.82
C SER A 217 -1.92 19.00 25.98
N ILE A 218 -0.76 18.51 25.54
CA ILE A 218 0.16 19.21 24.63
C ILE A 218 0.76 18.18 23.66
N PRO A 219 1.13 18.55 22.43
CA PRO A 219 1.74 17.62 21.48
C PRO A 219 3.11 17.12 21.97
N VAL A 220 3.28 15.79 21.95
CA VAL A 220 4.56 15.13 22.25
C VAL A 220 5.15 14.55 20.97
N ILE A 221 6.41 14.85 20.64
CA ILE A 221 7.05 14.32 19.42
C ILE A 221 7.63 12.93 19.68
N SER A 222 7.18 11.96 18.89
CA SER A 222 7.60 10.56 18.95
C SER A 222 9.01 10.35 18.37
N ASN A 223 9.87 9.62 19.08
CA ASN A 223 11.19 9.18 18.58
C ASN A 223 11.12 8.27 17.35
N VAL A 224 10.07 7.45 17.22
CA VAL A 224 9.90 6.47 16.13
C VAL A 224 9.53 7.14 14.80
N TYR A 225 8.54 8.04 14.83
CA TYR A 225 7.97 8.68 13.65
C TYR A 225 8.47 10.11 13.40
N ALA A 226 9.12 10.75 14.37
CA ALA A 226 9.53 12.16 14.35
C ALA A 226 8.36 13.14 14.10
N GLU A 227 7.21 12.82 14.68
CA GLU A 227 5.92 13.53 14.57
C GLU A 227 5.16 13.43 15.90
N PRO A 228 4.11 14.25 16.14
CA PRO A 228 3.28 14.16 17.33
C PRO A 228 2.67 12.78 17.53
N TYR A 229 2.58 12.34 18.79
CA TYR A 229 1.87 11.12 19.14
C TYR A 229 0.41 11.16 18.69
N HIS A 230 -0.07 10.07 18.10
CA HIS A 230 -1.50 9.81 17.90
C HIS A 230 -2.07 9.09 19.13
N GLN A 231 -3.16 9.62 19.68
CA GLN A 231 -3.77 9.09 20.91
C GLN A 231 -4.06 7.59 20.84
N MET A 232 -4.61 7.11 19.72
CA MET A 232 -4.99 5.70 19.53
C MET A 232 -3.81 4.72 19.49
N ARG A 233 -2.59 5.21 19.19
CA ARG A 233 -1.39 4.38 19.05
C ARG A 233 -0.34 4.66 20.12
N LEU A 234 -0.65 5.46 21.14
CA LEU A 234 0.32 5.98 22.10
C LEU A 234 1.15 4.86 22.75
N LYS A 235 0.50 3.86 23.35
CA LYS A 235 1.17 2.73 24.00
C LYS A 235 1.96 1.86 23.02
N GLU A 236 1.40 1.64 21.83
CA GLU A 236 2.04 0.85 20.78
C GLU A 236 3.34 1.53 20.33
N THR A 237 3.27 2.82 19.98
CA THR A 237 4.43 3.63 19.60
C THR A 237 5.47 3.68 20.72
N LEU A 238 5.06 3.83 21.98
CA LEU A 238 5.97 3.85 23.13
C LEU A 238 6.66 2.49 23.36
N SER A 239 5.97 1.39 23.04
CA SER A 239 6.57 0.04 23.06
C SER A 239 7.52 -0.17 21.89
N GLU A 240 7.13 0.24 20.67
CA GLU A 240 7.96 0.22 19.46
C GLU A 240 9.25 1.01 19.63
N GLN A 241 9.25 2.07 20.43
CA GLN A 241 10.43 2.87 20.73
C GLN A 241 11.63 2.01 21.20
N MET A 242 11.40 0.92 21.93
CA MET A 242 12.48 0.08 22.48
C MET A 242 13.33 -0.60 21.39
N ASN A 243 12.73 -0.97 20.25
CA ASN A 243 13.40 -1.68 19.16
C ASN A 243 13.56 -0.86 17.87
N SER A 244 13.14 0.40 17.90
CA SER A 244 13.15 1.30 16.74
C SER A 244 14.20 2.39 16.86
N THR A 245 14.68 2.90 15.73
CA THR A 245 15.61 4.02 15.65
C THR A 245 15.03 5.28 16.29
N VAL A 246 15.82 5.95 17.12
CA VAL A 246 15.52 7.28 17.68
C VAL A 246 15.83 8.36 16.64
N LYS A 247 14.80 8.88 15.97
CA LYS A 247 14.91 9.90 14.91
C LYS A 247 14.98 11.31 15.48
N TRP A 248 15.98 11.57 16.32
CA TRP A 248 16.12 12.85 17.03
C TRP A 248 16.31 14.03 16.08
N THR A 249 17.16 13.88 15.06
CA THR A 249 17.41 14.91 14.04
C THR A 249 16.11 15.36 13.39
N ASP A 250 15.29 14.43 12.91
CA ASP A 250 14.01 14.76 12.27
C ASP A 250 12.96 15.28 13.25
N SER A 251 12.98 14.83 14.51
CA SER A 251 12.07 15.35 15.55
C SER A 251 12.30 16.84 15.80
N ILE A 252 13.56 17.26 15.84
CA ILE A 252 13.92 18.68 16.00
C ILE A 252 13.64 19.47 14.73
N ARG A 253 13.94 18.92 13.55
CA ARG A 253 13.63 19.59 12.28
C ARG A 253 12.13 19.76 12.07
N PHE A 254 11.30 18.80 12.51
CA PHE A 254 9.86 18.93 12.54
C PHE A 254 9.42 20.13 13.38
N LEU A 255 9.95 20.26 14.61
CA LEU A 255 9.65 21.37 15.49
C LEU A 255 10.12 22.71 14.90
N MET A 256 11.31 22.76 14.31
CA MET A 256 11.79 23.93 13.57
C MET A 256 10.86 24.33 12.41
N GLY A 257 10.15 23.36 11.81
CA GLY A 257 9.19 23.61 10.74
C GLY A 257 7.86 24.23 11.19
N ARG A 258 7.60 24.29 12.51
CA ARG A 258 6.38 24.87 13.09
C ARG A 258 6.47 26.38 13.33
N GLY A 259 7.65 26.97 13.15
CA GLY A 259 7.92 28.39 13.37
C GLY A 259 9.04 28.60 14.38
N ASP A 260 9.11 29.81 14.96
CA ASP A 260 10.16 30.17 15.91
C ASP A 260 10.03 29.36 17.21
N MET A 261 11.01 28.47 17.41
CA MET A 261 11.08 27.52 18.53
C MET A 261 12.26 27.81 19.46
N ASP A 262 11.91 28.07 20.72
CA ASP A 262 12.82 28.03 21.84
C ASP A 262 12.81 26.64 22.49
N PHE A 263 13.98 26.04 22.66
CA PHE A 263 14.12 24.68 23.19
C PHE A 263 14.74 24.75 24.57
N GLU A 264 14.04 24.21 25.56
CA GLU A 264 14.52 24.18 26.94
C GLU A 264 14.75 22.74 27.39
N GLU A 265 16.00 22.40 27.74
CA GLU A 265 16.35 21.08 28.26
C GLU A 265 15.98 20.97 29.75
N ILE A 266 15.03 20.09 30.05
CA ILE A 266 14.50 19.86 31.40
C ILE A 266 15.08 18.55 31.95
N GLY A 267 16.14 18.67 32.75
CA GLY A 267 16.81 17.53 33.35
C GLY A 267 18.29 17.82 33.65
N PRO A 268 19.07 16.80 34.05
CA PRO A 268 20.49 16.97 34.30
C PRO A 268 21.27 17.10 32.97
N GLY A 269 22.35 17.89 33.00
CA GLY A 269 23.25 18.05 31.86
C GLY A 269 22.79 19.08 30.82
N LYS A 270 23.45 19.08 29.66
CA LYS A 270 23.17 19.96 28.51
C LYS A 270 23.34 19.23 27.17
N VAL A 271 23.11 17.92 27.18
CA VAL A 271 23.41 17.07 26.02
C VAL A 271 22.48 17.42 24.87
N LEU A 272 21.17 17.53 25.13
CA LEU A 272 20.19 17.83 24.08
C LEU A 272 20.35 19.25 23.55
N THR A 273 20.68 20.21 24.41
CA THR A 273 21.01 21.59 24.03
C THR A 273 22.12 21.59 22.99
N GLY A 274 23.19 20.83 23.21
CA GLY A 274 24.29 20.69 22.27
C GLY A 274 23.88 20.01 20.95
N LEU A 275 23.08 18.94 21.00
CA LEU A 275 22.58 18.25 19.80
C LEU A 275 21.65 19.15 18.97
N ILE A 276 20.72 19.84 19.62
CA ILE A 276 19.76 20.74 18.98
C ILE A 276 20.49 21.90 18.30
N GLN A 277 21.50 22.49 18.95
CA GLN A 277 22.27 23.57 18.32
C GLN A 277 22.99 23.10 17.06
N ARG A 278 23.53 21.86 17.07
CA ARG A 278 24.14 21.27 15.86
C ARG A 278 23.10 21.03 14.77
N ILE A 279 21.93 20.49 15.11
CA ILE A 279 20.84 20.27 14.15
C ILE A 279 20.39 21.61 13.53
N LYS A 280 20.17 22.64 14.34
CA LYS A 280 19.82 24.00 13.87
C LYS A 280 20.87 24.59 12.92
N ASN A 281 22.15 24.23 13.09
CA ASN A 281 23.25 24.71 12.26
C ASN A 281 23.49 23.86 11.00
N GLU A 282 23.12 22.57 11.03
CA GLU A 282 23.51 21.58 10.01
C GLU A 282 22.33 21.06 9.18
N ALA A 283 21.09 21.39 9.53
CA ALA A 283 19.89 20.91 8.85
C ALA A 283 18.79 21.96 8.73
N GLU A 284 18.04 21.86 7.65
CA GLU A 284 16.87 22.69 7.38
C GLU A 284 15.61 22.17 8.10
N PRO A 285 14.67 23.07 8.46
CA PRO A 285 13.35 22.70 8.97
C PRO A 285 12.62 21.70 8.05
N LEU A 286 11.86 20.78 8.64
CA LEU A 286 10.95 19.90 7.91
C LEU A 286 9.56 20.55 7.86
N ILE A 287 9.20 21.11 6.70
CA ILE A 287 7.86 21.66 6.48
C ILE A 287 6.92 20.52 6.07
N LYS A 288 6.02 20.13 6.97
CA LYS A 288 4.89 19.23 6.69
C LYS A 288 3.61 20.04 6.84
N ASN A 289 2.76 20.02 5.81
CA ASN A 289 1.47 20.73 5.83
C ASN A 289 0.57 20.12 6.89
N ASP A 290 0.25 20.89 7.94
CA ASP A 290 -0.71 20.51 8.98
C ASP A 290 -2.13 20.72 8.49
N ALA A 291 -2.71 19.70 7.85
CA ALA A 291 -4.15 19.54 7.90
C ALA A 291 -4.47 18.67 9.13
N ALA A 292 -4.87 19.33 10.23
CA ALA A 292 -5.50 18.80 11.45
C ALA A 292 -4.69 18.95 12.76
N VAL A 293 -4.60 20.17 13.29
CA VAL A 293 -4.76 20.43 14.73
C VAL A 293 -5.52 21.76 14.88
N GLN A 294 -6.83 21.70 15.11
CA GLN A 294 -7.61 22.83 15.62
C GLN A 294 -8.07 22.46 17.03
N GLU A 295 -7.62 23.23 18.01
CA GLU A 295 -8.18 23.23 19.36
C GLU A 295 -9.56 23.93 19.37
N PRO A 296 -10.55 23.47 20.14
CA PRO A 296 -11.70 24.26 20.47
C PRO A 296 -11.39 25.16 21.67
N GLY A 297 -11.52 26.47 21.45
CA GLY A 297 -11.33 27.51 22.45
C GLY A 297 -12.43 27.59 23.52
N ASP A 298 -12.06 28.34 24.56
CA ASP A 298 -12.81 28.64 25.78
C ASP A 298 -14.29 28.99 25.56
N GLY A 299 -15.16 28.29 26.29
CA GLY A 299 -16.60 28.57 26.36
C GLY A 299 -17.21 28.06 27.66
N ILE A 300 -17.48 29.01 28.57
CA ILE A 300 -18.16 28.85 29.86
C ILE A 300 -19.50 28.11 29.69
N PHE A 301 -19.74 27.01 30.41
CA PHE A 301 -21.08 26.41 30.51
C PHE A 301 -21.52 26.10 31.96
N SER A 302 -22.72 26.61 32.26
CA SER A 302 -23.47 26.56 33.51
C SER A 302 -24.11 25.20 33.81
N ALA A 303 -24.54 25.03 35.06
CA ALA A 303 -25.07 23.83 35.71
C ALA A 303 -26.32 23.12 35.10
N SER A 304 -26.78 23.49 33.90
CA SER A 304 -27.83 22.74 33.17
C SER A 304 -27.29 21.58 32.33
N SER A 305 -25.97 21.41 32.25
CA SER A 305 -25.29 20.37 31.46
C SER A 305 -25.25 18.99 32.12
N ARG A 306 -25.52 18.86 33.44
CA ARG A 306 -25.37 17.59 34.17
C ARG A 306 -26.42 16.53 33.85
N GLU A 307 -27.67 16.92 33.63
CA GLU A 307 -28.73 15.97 33.25
C GLU A 307 -28.67 15.56 31.77
N GLN A 308 -28.01 16.37 30.93
CA GLN A 308 -27.67 16.00 29.55
C GLN A 308 -26.48 15.03 29.51
N LEU A 309 -25.46 15.27 30.34
CA LEU A 309 -24.30 14.39 30.50
C LEU A 309 -24.67 12.99 31.02
N GLU A 310 -25.64 12.86 31.93
CA GLU A 310 -26.07 11.53 32.44
C GLU A 310 -26.95 10.73 31.48
N ARG A 311 -27.50 11.38 30.44
CA ARG A 311 -28.13 10.71 29.29
C ARG A 311 -27.09 10.34 28.24
N GLU A 312 -26.13 11.22 27.97
CA GLU A 312 -25.00 10.96 27.07
C GLU A 312 -24.06 9.86 27.61
N GLU A 313 -23.87 9.73 28.93
CA GLU A 313 -23.06 8.66 29.55
C GLU A 313 -23.71 7.27 29.44
N ARG A 314 -25.04 7.20 29.38
CA ARG A 314 -25.78 5.94 29.15
C ARG A 314 -25.72 5.51 27.69
N ASP A 315 -25.69 6.46 26.76
CA ASP A 315 -25.50 6.19 25.33
C ASP A 315 -24.02 5.89 24.99
N ALA A 316 -23.06 6.51 25.70
CA ALA A 316 -21.61 6.34 25.50
C ALA A 316 -21.05 4.97 25.93
N HIS A 317 -21.76 4.21 26.78
CA HIS A 317 -21.37 2.83 27.09
C HIS A 317 -21.76 1.83 25.99
N SER A 318 -22.47 2.26 24.93
CA SER A 318 -22.87 1.40 23.81
C SER A 318 -21.99 1.51 22.56
N SER A 319 -21.18 2.56 22.42
CA SER A 319 -20.41 2.83 21.18
C SER A 319 -18.89 2.73 21.40
N ARG A 320 -18.37 1.50 21.61
CA ARG A 320 -16.93 1.22 21.69
C ARG A 320 -16.26 0.82 20.38
N PHE A 321 -16.93 1.02 19.25
CA PHE A 321 -16.38 0.75 17.93
C PHE A 321 -16.64 1.97 17.03
N PRO A 322 -15.76 2.26 16.05
CA PRO A 322 -16.12 3.25 15.03
C PRO A 322 -17.46 2.84 14.42
N ASP A 323 -18.21 3.80 13.87
CA ASP A 323 -19.44 3.53 13.11
C ASP A 323 -19.29 2.23 12.32
N GLU A 324 -20.26 1.32 12.48
CA GLU A 324 -20.27 -0.01 11.88
C GLU A 324 -19.65 0.01 10.48
N ILE A 325 -18.62 -0.80 10.21
CA ILE A 325 -18.02 -0.83 8.87
C ILE A 325 -19.13 -1.24 7.90
N THR A 326 -19.43 -0.38 6.94
CA THR A 326 -20.46 -0.63 5.95
C THR A 326 -19.82 -0.89 4.60
N ALA A 327 -20.60 -1.43 3.66
CA ALA A 327 -20.18 -1.55 2.28
C ALA A 327 -19.71 -0.22 1.66
N PHE A 328 -20.24 0.90 2.16
CA PHE A 328 -19.93 2.25 1.72
C PHE A 328 -18.65 2.83 2.33
N SER A 329 -18.23 2.35 3.50
CA SER A 329 -16.99 2.81 4.14
C SER A 329 -15.75 2.05 3.67
N LEU A 330 -15.93 0.87 3.05
CA LEU A 330 -14.82 0.12 2.43
C LEU A 330 -14.12 0.92 1.31
N GLY A 331 -12.79 0.80 1.28
CA GLY A 331 -11.91 1.46 0.32
C GLY A 331 -11.78 2.98 0.48
N SER A 332 -11.05 3.60 -0.43
CA SER A 332 -10.71 5.02 -0.40
C SER A 332 -11.93 5.91 -0.67
N THR A 333 -12.18 6.85 0.24
CA THR A 333 -13.21 7.89 0.08
C THR A 333 -12.88 8.83 -1.08
N GLU A 334 -11.61 9.22 -1.25
CA GLU A 334 -11.16 10.06 -2.36
C GLU A 334 -11.40 9.37 -3.71
N PHE A 335 -11.15 8.06 -3.80
CA PHE A 335 -11.43 7.29 -5.01
C PHE A 335 -12.92 7.34 -5.37
N LYS A 336 -13.79 7.12 -4.38
CA LYS A 336 -15.25 7.21 -4.57
C LYS A 336 -15.69 8.60 -5.01
N GLN A 337 -15.13 9.66 -4.43
CA GLN A 337 -15.44 11.04 -4.81
C GLN A 337 -14.99 11.36 -6.24
N ASP A 338 -13.77 10.97 -6.61
CA ASP A 338 -13.18 11.24 -7.93
C ASP A 338 -13.95 10.64 -9.08
N TYR A 339 -14.44 9.43 -8.88
CA TYR A 339 -15.18 8.66 -9.86
C TYR A 339 -16.70 8.74 -9.65
N ASN A 340 -17.19 9.53 -8.69
CA ASN A 340 -18.63 9.61 -8.37
C ASN A 340 -19.25 8.22 -8.11
N LEU A 341 -18.64 7.45 -7.20
CA LEU A 341 -19.04 6.10 -6.83
C LEU A 341 -19.58 6.05 -5.41
N THR A 342 -20.46 5.08 -5.19
CA THR A 342 -20.97 4.70 -3.87
C THR A 342 -20.10 3.61 -3.24
N TYR A 343 -19.56 2.70 -4.06
CA TYR A 343 -18.69 1.60 -3.62
C TYR A 343 -17.31 1.73 -4.27
N ALA A 344 -16.25 1.40 -3.52
CA ALA A 344 -14.90 1.27 -4.05
C ALA A 344 -14.73 -0.06 -4.82
N TYR A 345 -15.58 -0.27 -5.82
CA TYR A 345 -15.77 -1.53 -6.52
C TYR A 345 -15.90 -1.33 -8.03
N LEU A 346 -15.11 -2.10 -8.79
CA LEU A 346 -15.04 -2.04 -10.24
C LEU A 346 -15.32 -3.41 -10.89
N ALA A 347 -15.87 -3.39 -12.11
CA ALA A 347 -15.89 -4.55 -13.00
C ALA A 347 -14.93 -4.32 -14.18
N GLY A 348 -13.91 -5.15 -14.31
CA GLY A 348 -12.88 -5.01 -15.35
C GLY A 348 -13.35 -5.36 -16.76
N GLY A 349 -12.66 -4.82 -17.76
CA GLY A 349 -12.95 -5.09 -19.16
C GLY A 349 -12.72 -6.55 -19.53
N MET A 350 -13.72 -7.16 -20.17
CA MET A 350 -13.63 -8.52 -20.73
C MET A 350 -13.80 -8.46 -22.25
N TYR A 351 -12.80 -8.96 -22.97
CA TYR A 351 -12.62 -8.82 -24.42
C TYR A 351 -13.87 -9.15 -25.25
N ARG A 352 -13.91 -8.64 -26.49
CA ARG A 352 -15.00 -8.83 -27.47
C ARG A 352 -16.38 -8.40 -26.97
N GLY A 353 -16.43 -7.44 -26.05
CA GLY A 353 -17.67 -6.93 -25.48
C GLY A 353 -18.33 -7.87 -24.49
N ILE A 354 -17.65 -8.92 -24.00
CA ILE A 354 -18.18 -9.79 -22.93
C ILE A 354 -18.55 -8.93 -21.71
N ALA A 355 -17.68 -7.98 -21.35
CA ALA A 355 -18.07 -6.86 -20.51
C ALA A 355 -18.88 -5.90 -21.38
N SER A 356 -20.19 -6.14 -21.39
CA SER A 356 -21.16 -5.56 -22.31
C SER A 356 -21.54 -4.14 -21.92
N LYS A 357 -22.22 -3.44 -22.83
CA LYS A 357 -22.78 -2.12 -22.52
C LYS A 357 -23.85 -2.21 -21.44
N GLU A 358 -24.65 -3.28 -21.44
CA GLU A 358 -25.68 -3.55 -20.43
C GLU A 358 -25.05 -3.74 -19.04
N MET A 359 -23.94 -4.48 -18.97
CA MET A 359 -23.17 -4.67 -17.74
C MET A 359 -22.64 -3.34 -17.20
N VAL A 360 -22.02 -2.54 -18.07
CA VAL A 360 -21.48 -1.23 -17.71
C VAL A 360 -22.58 -0.31 -17.19
N VAL A 361 -23.69 -0.20 -17.92
CA VAL A 361 -24.83 0.64 -17.49
C VAL A 361 -25.39 0.18 -16.14
N LYS A 362 -25.54 -1.13 -15.94
CA LYS A 362 -26.10 -1.67 -14.70
C LYS A 362 -25.18 -1.41 -13.50
N MET A 363 -23.87 -1.58 -13.66
CA MET A 363 -22.86 -1.21 -12.67
C MET A 363 -22.90 0.29 -12.35
N SER A 364 -22.93 1.14 -13.38
CA SER A 364 -22.98 2.60 -13.23
C SER A 364 -24.21 3.08 -12.46
N LYS A 365 -25.40 2.54 -12.78
CA LYS A 365 -26.65 2.87 -12.08
C LYS A 365 -26.66 2.42 -10.62
N ALA A 366 -25.80 1.47 -10.25
CA ALA A 366 -25.66 0.96 -8.90
C ALA A 366 -24.61 1.71 -8.04
N GLY A 367 -24.00 2.77 -8.57
CA GLY A 367 -22.94 3.50 -7.87
C GLY A 367 -21.60 2.77 -7.87
N MET A 368 -21.36 1.92 -8.88
CA MET A 368 -20.10 1.25 -9.16
C MET A 368 -19.63 1.64 -10.57
N MET A 369 -18.45 1.20 -11.00
CA MET A 369 -17.97 1.45 -12.37
C MET A 369 -17.59 0.16 -13.08
N GLY A 370 -18.15 -0.04 -14.28
CA GLY A 370 -17.74 -1.09 -15.21
C GLY A 370 -16.92 -0.53 -16.37
N PHE A 371 -16.02 -1.35 -16.90
CA PHE A 371 -15.25 -1.05 -18.11
C PHE A 371 -15.76 -1.86 -19.30
N PHE A 372 -16.16 -1.18 -20.38
CA PHE A 372 -16.57 -1.86 -21.61
C PHE A 372 -15.37 -2.55 -22.27
N GLY A 373 -15.52 -3.84 -22.61
CA GLY A 373 -14.42 -4.66 -23.10
C GLY A 373 -14.16 -4.53 -24.59
N THR A 374 -13.25 -3.63 -24.99
CA THR A 374 -12.98 -3.33 -26.41
C THR A 374 -12.09 -4.36 -27.13
N GLY A 375 -11.33 -5.17 -26.40
CA GLY A 375 -10.33 -6.06 -26.97
C GLY A 375 -10.87 -6.94 -28.11
N GLY A 376 -10.39 -6.75 -29.34
CA GLY A 376 -10.83 -7.52 -30.51
C GLY A 376 -12.13 -7.04 -31.17
N LEU A 377 -12.69 -5.90 -30.76
CA LEU A 377 -13.76 -5.19 -31.47
C LEU A 377 -13.18 -4.17 -32.46
N ASN A 378 -13.96 -3.82 -33.48
CA ASN A 378 -13.65 -2.71 -34.37
C ASN A 378 -14.15 -1.37 -33.79
N LEU A 379 -13.65 -0.26 -34.30
CA LEU A 379 -13.96 1.08 -33.76
C LEU A 379 -15.45 1.43 -33.84
N ASN A 380 -16.14 1.04 -34.91
CA ASN A 380 -17.57 1.33 -35.06
C ASN A 380 -18.39 0.68 -33.94
N LYS A 381 -18.12 -0.60 -33.61
CA LYS A 381 -18.80 -1.28 -32.51
C LYS A 381 -18.49 -0.66 -31.15
N VAL A 382 -17.28 -0.14 -30.97
CA VAL A 382 -16.91 0.56 -29.73
C VAL A 382 -17.61 1.91 -29.65
N GLU A 383 -17.70 2.65 -30.76
CA GLU A 383 -18.44 3.91 -30.87
C GLU A 383 -19.93 3.70 -30.55
N ASP A 384 -20.57 2.69 -31.16
CA ASP A 384 -21.96 2.33 -30.90
C ASP A 384 -22.20 2.00 -29.42
N ALA A 385 -21.26 1.28 -28.78
CA ALA A 385 -21.34 0.96 -27.36
C ALA A 385 -21.21 2.21 -26.49
N ILE A 386 -20.26 3.12 -26.78
CA ILE A 386 -20.08 4.38 -26.05
C ILE A 386 -21.36 5.21 -26.12
N LEU A 387 -21.91 5.40 -27.32
CA LEU A 387 -23.14 6.17 -27.51
C LEU A 387 -24.33 5.55 -26.79
N SER A 388 -24.44 4.21 -26.81
CA SER A 388 -25.49 3.50 -26.09
C SER A 388 -25.36 3.64 -24.57
N ILE A 389 -24.14 3.54 -24.02
CA ILE A 389 -23.89 3.71 -22.58
C ILE A 389 -24.23 5.16 -22.17
N GLN A 390 -23.73 6.16 -22.90
CA GLN A 390 -23.98 7.57 -22.61
C GLN A 390 -25.46 7.92 -22.73
N GLY A 391 -26.19 7.30 -23.66
CA GLY A 391 -27.63 7.48 -23.81
C GLY A 391 -28.46 6.97 -22.62
N GLU A 392 -27.92 6.09 -21.79
CA GLU A 392 -28.61 5.51 -20.62
C GLU A 392 -28.15 6.08 -19.27
N LEU A 393 -27.09 6.90 -19.24
CA LEU A 393 -26.50 7.48 -18.02
C LEU A 393 -26.74 8.99 -17.97
N GLU A 394 -27.82 9.39 -17.30
CA GLU A 394 -28.30 10.78 -17.29
C GLU A 394 -27.85 11.61 -16.07
N GLN A 395 -27.31 10.97 -15.02
CA GLN A 395 -27.08 11.61 -13.71
C GLN A 395 -25.59 11.67 -13.34
N GLY A 396 -24.71 11.71 -14.33
CA GLY A 396 -23.26 11.81 -14.11
C GLY A 396 -22.64 10.54 -13.50
N GLN A 397 -23.30 9.38 -13.65
CA GLN A 397 -22.74 8.10 -13.24
C GLN A 397 -21.44 7.79 -14.01
N ALA A 398 -20.46 7.20 -13.32
CA ALA A 398 -19.21 6.83 -13.96
C ALA A 398 -19.31 5.52 -14.74
N TYR A 399 -18.68 5.53 -15.91
CA TYR A 399 -18.39 4.35 -16.71
C TYR A 399 -16.97 4.47 -17.24
N GLY A 400 -16.38 3.36 -17.67
CA GLY A 400 -15.08 3.38 -18.32
C GLY A 400 -15.04 2.53 -19.58
N ILE A 401 -13.98 2.74 -20.36
CA ILE A 401 -13.67 1.93 -21.54
C ILE A 401 -12.32 1.25 -21.31
N ASN A 402 -12.23 -0.04 -21.60
CA ASN A 402 -10.97 -0.77 -21.56
C ASN A 402 -10.16 -0.48 -22.83
N LEU A 403 -8.85 -0.29 -22.69
CA LEU A 403 -7.88 -0.23 -23.78
C LEU A 403 -6.83 -1.32 -23.55
N VAL A 404 -6.76 -2.27 -24.48
CA VAL A 404 -5.76 -3.33 -24.48
C VAL A 404 -4.62 -2.93 -25.39
N HIS A 405 -3.40 -2.91 -24.86
CA HIS A 405 -2.22 -2.63 -25.68
C HIS A 405 -1.96 -3.75 -26.70
N ASN A 406 -1.58 -3.36 -27.92
CA ASN A 406 -1.22 -4.29 -28.99
C ASN A 406 0.13 -3.91 -29.61
N MET A 407 1.17 -4.70 -29.30
CA MET A 407 2.55 -4.45 -29.75
C MET A 407 2.71 -4.39 -31.27
N LYS A 408 1.83 -5.05 -32.04
CA LYS A 408 1.94 -5.13 -33.51
C LYS A 408 1.24 -3.96 -34.21
N HIS A 409 0.34 -3.24 -33.53
CA HIS A 409 -0.56 -2.28 -34.15
C HIS A 409 -0.77 -1.03 -33.28
N THR A 410 0.30 -0.29 -33.02
CA THR A 410 0.25 0.96 -32.24
C THR A 410 -0.66 2.03 -32.84
N GLU A 411 -0.86 2.05 -34.17
CA GLU A 411 -1.82 2.94 -34.83
C GLU A 411 -3.28 2.72 -34.38
N SER A 412 -3.63 1.49 -33.99
CA SER A 412 -4.98 1.19 -33.50
C SER A 412 -5.26 1.83 -32.14
N GLU A 413 -4.21 2.02 -31.33
CA GLU A 413 -4.28 2.69 -30.04
C GLU A 413 -4.59 4.18 -30.21
N GLU A 414 -3.88 4.86 -31.12
CA GLU A 414 -4.13 6.28 -31.42
C GLU A 414 -5.56 6.52 -31.91
N LYS A 415 -6.07 5.67 -32.82
CA LYS A 415 -7.45 5.77 -33.32
C LYS A 415 -8.49 5.52 -32.23
N MET A 416 -8.20 4.60 -31.30
CA MET A 416 -9.05 4.41 -30.14
C MET A 416 -9.07 5.66 -29.26
N ILE A 417 -7.91 6.25 -28.97
CA ILE A 417 -7.85 7.50 -28.19
C ILE A 417 -8.57 8.64 -28.91
N ASP A 418 -8.46 8.77 -30.24
CA ASP A 418 -9.25 9.75 -31.00
C ASP A 418 -10.76 9.56 -30.76
N LEU A 419 -11.24 8.32 -30.82
CA LEU A 419 -12.64 7.98 -30.57
C LEU A 419 -13.08 8.32 -29.14
N LEU A 420 -12.26 7.98 -28.13
CA LEU A 420 -12.56 8.26 -26.72
C LEU A 420 -12.62 9.77 -26.45
N LEU A 421 -11.69 10.53 -27.01
CA LEU A 421 -11.65 11.99 -26.88
C LEU A 421 -12.84 12.64 -27.60
N LYS A 422 -13.19 12.17 -28.80
CA LYS A 422 -14.36 12.63 -29.57
C LYS A 422 -15.64 12.53 -28.74
N HIS A 423 -15.84 11.42 -28.03
CA HIS A 423 -17.03 11.16 -27.22
C HIS A 423 -16.88 11.54 -25.75
N LYS A 424 -15.79 12.22 -25.37
CA LYS A 424 -15.52 12.70 -24.01
C LYS A 424 -15.60 11.58 -22.96
N VAL A 425 -15.11 10.39 -23.30
CA VAL A 425 -14.93 9.32 -22.33
C VAL A 425 -13.89 9.77 -21.32
N LYS A 426 -14.25 9.74 -20.03
CA LYS A 426 -13.39 10.27 -18.96
C LYS A 426 -12.52 9.23 -18.29
N ASN A 427 -12.94 7.96 -18.27
CA ASN A 427 -12.26 6.91 -17.51
C ASN A 427 -11.78 5.79 -18.44
N LEU A 428 -10.49 5.48 -18.37
CA LEU A 428 -9.84 4.45 -19.19
C LEU A 428 -9.21 3.40 -18.29
N GLU A 429 -9.49 2.12 -18.54
CA GLU A 429 -8.69 1.01 -18.00
C GLU A 429 -7.60 0.65 -19.00
N ALA A 430 -6.35 0.92 -18.68
CA ALA A 430 -5.20 0.58 -19.52
C ALA A 430 -4.66 -0.80 -19.12
N SER A 431 -4.68 -1.77 -20.04
CA SER A 431 -4.29 -3.16 -19.77
C SER A 431 -3.30 -3.71 -20.80
N ALA A 432 -2.47 -4.66 -20.38
CA ALA A 432 -1.41 -5.29 -21.18
C ALA A 432 -0.30 -4.34 -21.70
N PHE A 433 -0.19 -3.13 -21.15
CA PHE A 433 0.89 -2.19 -21.45
C PHE A 433 2.20 -2.66 -20.81
N LEU A 434 3.30 -2.58 -21.57
CA LEU A 434 4.65 -2.80 -21.02
C LEU A 434 5.30 -1.50 -20.54
N SER A 435 4.84 -0.37 -21.06
CA SER A 435 5.29 0.97 -20.71
C SER A 435 4.22 1.96 -21.13
N VAL A 436 4.33 3.18 -20.62
CA VAL A 436 3.51 4.32 -21.08
C VAL A 436 3.78 4.61 -22.57
N THR A 437 2.72 4.92 -23.31
CA THR A 437 2.76 5.25 -24.75
C THR A 437 2.37 6.69 -25.02
N SER A 438 2.71 7.20 -26.21
CA SER A 438 2.29 8.54 -26.67
C SER A 438 0.77 8.70 -26.69
N ALA A 439 0.01 7.65 -27.03
CA ALA A 439 -1.44 7.73 -27.10
C ALA A 439 -2.07 7.91 -25.70
N LEU A 440 -1.56 7.17 -24.69
CA LEU A 440 -1.99 7.31 -23.30
C LEU A 440 -1.65 8.69 -22.74
N VAL A 441 -0.43 9.19 -22.99
CA VAL A 441 -0.03 10.54 -22.56
C VAL A 441 -0.92 11.59 -23.22
N ARG A 442 -1.24 11.45 -24.51
CA ARG A 442 -2.15 12.36 -25.20
C ARG A 442 -3.56 12.32 -24.59
N TYR A 443 -4.08 11.13 -24.28
CA TYR A 443 -5.37 10.99 -23.61
C TYR A 443 -5.36 11.71 -22.25
N ARG A 444 -4.33 11.48 -21.44
CA ARG A 444 -4.16 12.12 -20.12
C ARG A 444 -4.02 13.65 -20.21
N ALA A 445 -3.34 14.15 -21.25
CA ALA A 445 -3.12 15.58 -21.48
C ALA A 445 -4.41 16.36 -21.72
N LYS A 446 -5.35 15.76 -22.45
CA LYS A 446 -6.50 16.49 -22.98
C LYS A 446 -7.50 16.84 -21.88
N GLY A 447 -7.75 18.13 -21.73
CA GLY A 447 -8.64 18.68 -20.71
C GLY A 447 -7.95 18.96 -19.37
N LEU A 448 -6.62 18.82 -19.27
CA LEU A 448 -5.86 19.34 -18.14
C LEU A 448 -5.96 20.85 -18.05
N LYS A 449 -6.21 21.35 -16.84
CA LYS A 449 -6.27 22.78 -16.52
C LYS A 449 -5.76 23.02 -15.12
N ARG A 450 -5.21 24.21 -14.87
CA ARG A 450 -4.95 24.65 -13.50
C ARG A 450 -6.18 25.40 -12.96
N SER A 451 -6.61 25.03 -11.76
CA SER A 451 -7.67 25.75 -11.03
C SER A 451 -7.17 27.11 -10.53
N PRO A 452 -8.07 28.03 -10.15
CA PRO A 452 -7.68 29.30 -9.53
C PRO A 452 -6.89 29.15 -8.22
N SER A 453 -7.07 28.04 -7.50
CA SER A 453 -6.33 27.69 -6.27
C SER A 453 -4.97 27.03 -6.54
N GLY A 454 -4.61 26.79 -7.80
CA GLY A 454 -3.33 26.22 -8.19
C GLY A 454 -3.34 24.71 -8.43
N GLU A 455 -4.40 23.99 -8.06
CA GLU A 455 -4.54 22.54 -8.26
C GLU A 455 -4.67 22.17 -9.75
N VAL A 456 -4.05 21.07 -10.17
CA VAL A 456 -4.21 20.50 -11.52
C VAL A 456 -5.50 19.70 -11.63
N ILE A 457 -6.47 20.21 -12.39
CA ILE A 457 -7.73 19.55 -12.68
C ILE A 457 -7.54 18.55 -13.83
N CYS A 458 -7.81 17.27 -13.55
CA CYS A 458 -7.73 16.20 -14.52
C CYS A 458 -9.11 15.81 -15.08
N ALA A 459 -9.34 16.08 -16.37
CA ALA A 459 -10.59 15.67 -17.04
C ALA A 459 -10.63 14.18 -17.38
N ASN A 460 -9.50 13.64 -17.84
CA ASN A 460 -9.34 12.26 -18.29
C ASN A 460 -8.48 11.49 -17.30
N ARG A 461 -8.99 10.36 -16.80
CA ARG A 461 -8.37 9.49 -15.81
C ARG A 461 -8.00 8.14 -16.42
N ILE A 462 -6.87 7.62 -15.98
CA ILE A 462 -6.36 6.31 -16.36
C ILE A 462 -6.23 5.46 -15.10
N ILE A 463 -6.87 4.30 -15.11
CA ILE A 463 -6.60 3.21 -14.17
C ILE A 463 -5.70 2.20 -14.90
N ALA A 464 -4.44 2.09 -14.48
CA ALA A 464 -3.50 1.17 -15.09
C ALA A 464 -3.60 -0.21 -14.42
N LYS A 465 -4.05 -1.23 -15.15
CA LYS A 465 -4.15 -2.60 -14.66
C LYS A 465 -2.87 -3.38 -14.97
N ILE A 466 -2.13 -3.72 -13.92
CA ILE A 466 -0.72 -4.09 -14.00
C ILE A 466 -0.34 -5.16 -12.97
N SER A 467 0.64 -6.01 -13.32
CA SER A 467 1.15 -7.06 -12.43
C SER A 467 2.65 -6.95 -12.12
N ARG A 468 3.36 -6.02 -12.78
CA ARG A 468 4.82 -5.90 -12.73
C ARG A 468 5.29 -4.55 -12.17
N PRO A 469 6.17 -4.52 -11.15
CA PRO A 469 6.62 -3.28 -10.52
C PRO A 469 7.27 -2.28 -11.49
N GLU A 470 8.06 -2.74 -12.45
CA GLU A 470 8.72 -1.86 -13.43
C GLU A 470 7.71 -1.18 -14.37
N VAL A 471 6.59 -1.85 -14.68
CA VAL A 471 5.50 -1.26 -15.44
C VAL A 471 4.76 -0.25 -14.56
N ALA A 472 4.49 -0.61 -13.30
CA ALA A 472 3.88 0.28 -12.32
C ALA A 472 4.64 1.58 -12.16
N GLU A 473 5.97 1.52 -11.99
CA GLU A 473 6.83 2.70 -11.88
C GLU A 473 6.65 3.66 -13.06
N SER A 474 6.52 3.12 -14.29
CA SER A 474 6.31 3.95 -15.48
C SER A 474 4.98 4.71 -15.47
N PHE A 475 3.92 4.11 -14.92
CA PHE A 475 2.59 4.74 -14.82
C PHE A 475 2.45 5.67 -13.61
N LEU A 476 3.17 5.37 -12.54
CA LEU A 476 3.25 6.19 -11.32
C LEU A 476 4.16 7.42 -11.49
N SER A 477 4.99 7.44 -12.53
CA SER A 477 5.83 8.58 -12.89
C SER A 477 5.07 9.61 -13.75
N PRO A 478 5.56 10.86 -13.86
CA PRO A 478 5.06 11.80 -14.86
C PRO A 478 5.33 11.32 -16.28
N ALA A 479 4.68 11.95 -17.26
CA ALA A 479 4.90 11.62 -18.66
C ALA A 479 6.39 11.77 -19.05
N PRO A 480 7.01 10.77 -19.71
CA PRO A 480 8.42 10.84 -20.10
C PRO A 480 8.71 12.03 -21.04
N GLU A 481 9.84 12.72 -20.83
CA GLU A 481 10.16 13.95 -21.57
C GLU A 481 10.26 13.71 -23.09
N ASN A 482 10.87 12.60 -23.51
CA ASN A 482 10.94 12.22 -24.92
C ASN A 482 9.55 12.00 -25.56
N VAL A 483 8.54 11.60 -24.77
CA VAL A 483 7.16 11.47 -25.22
C VAL A 483 6.49 12.84 -25.29
N LEU A 484 6.75 13.72 -24.32
CA LEU A 484 6.25 15.10 -24.33
C LEU A 484 6.79 15.89 -25.53
N GLU A 485 8.09 15.85 -25.76
CA GLU A 485 8.77 16.50 -26.89
C GLU A 485 8.19 16.04 -28.23
N LYS A 486 7.98 14.71 -28.38
CA LYS A 486 7.36 14.14 -29.57
C LYS A 486 5.94 14.66 -29.78
N LEU A 487 5.10 14.65 -28.74
CA LEU A 487 3.71 15.11 -28.83
C LEU A 487 3.60 16.63 -29.09
N LEU A 488 4.53 17.42 -28.55
CA LEU A 488 4.64 18.86 -28.84
C LEU A 488 5.05 19.10 -30.30
N GLY A 489 6.07 18.39 -30.79
CA GLY A 489 6.52 18.48 -32.18
C GLY A 489 5.45 18.06 -33.20
N GLU A 490 4.59 17.10 -32.83
CA GLU A 490 3.44 16.67 -33.63
C GLU A 490 2.19 17.59 -33.45
N ASN A 491 2.26 18.65 -32.64
CA ASN A 491 1.14 19.51 -32.26
C ASN A 491 -0.07 18.76 -31.66
N LYS A 492 0.19 17.61 -31.03
CA LYS A 492 -0.84 16.78 -30.39
C LYS A 492 -1.18 17.26 -28.98
N ILE A 493 -0.26 17.95 -28.31
CA ILE A 493 -0.48 18.62 -27.03
C ILE A 493 0.04 20.06 -27.09
N THR A 494 -0.47 20.92 -26.22
CA THR A 494 0.02 22.29 -26.04
C THR A 494 1.17 22.34 -25.02
N THR A 495 1.94 23.42 -25.02
CA THR A 495 2.99 23.65 -24.00
C THR A 495 2.42 23.62 -22.58
N SER A 496 1.26 24.24 -22.36
CA SER A 496 0.60 24.24 -21.05
C SER A 496 0.14 22.85 -20.62
N GLU A 497 -0.39 22.03 -21.54
CA GLU A 497 -0.73 20.63 -21.25
C GLU A 497 0.53 19.82 -20.88
N ALA A 498 1.66 20.05 -21.58
CA ALA A 498 2.91 19.37 -21.29
C ALA A 498 3.51 19.78 -19.94
N GLU A 499 3.41 21.05 -19.54
CA GLU A 499 3.80 21.53 -18.21
C GLU A 499 3.00 20.83 -17.11
N LEU A 500 1.67 20.78 -17.24
CA LEU A 500 0.80 20.12 -16.26
C LEU A 500 1.06 18.60 -16.18
N LEU A 501 1.40 17.95 -17.29
CA LEU A 501 1.75 16.51 -17.32
C LEU A 501 3.04 16.16 -16.57
N ARG A 502 3.91 17.14 -16.28
CA ARG A 502 5.11 16.92 -15.45
C ARG A 502 4.79 16.92 -13.95
N GLU A 503 3.64 17.46 -13.57
CA GLU A 503 3.23 17.62 -12.17
C GLU A 503 2.27 16.53 -11.69
N ILE A 504 1.80 15.66 -12.59
CA ILE A 504 0.85 14.58 -12.28
C ILE A 504 1.40 13.25 -12.78
N PRO A 505 0.97 12.12 -12.17
CA PRO A 505 1.29 10.81 -12.70
C PRO A 505 0.52 10.55 -14.01
N VAL A 506 1.05 9.65 -14.83
CA VAL A 506 0.36 9.19 -16.04
C VAL A 506 -0.97 8.50 -15.69
N ALA A 507 -0.95 7.62 -14.68
CA ALA A 507 -2.17 7.01 -14.13
C ALA A 507 -2.53 7.62 -12.77
N GLU A 508 -3.81 7.92 -12.59
CA GLU A 508 -4.37 8.41 -11.33
C GLU A 508 -4.46 7.28 -10.29
N ASP A 509 -4.61 6.06 -10.79
CA ASP A 509 -4.84 4.85 -10.01
C ASP A 509 -4.12 3.68 -10.68
N ILE A 510 -3.58 2.78 -9.86
CA ILE A 510 -3.11 1.48 -10.33
C ILE A 510 -4.02 0.38 -9.80
N CYS A 511 -4.34 -0.59 -10.65
CA CYS A 511 -5.05 -1.80 -10.27
C CYS A 511 -4.08 -2.97 -10.38
N VAL A 512 -3.65 -3.48 -9.23
CA VAL A 512 -2.69 -4.58 -9.14
C VAL A 512 -3.41 -5.87 -9.47
N GLU A 513 -3.08 -6.47 -10.62
CA GLU A 513 -3.65 -7.71 -11.10
C GLU A 513 -2.76 -8.88 -10.69
N ALA A 514 -3.22 -9.65 -9.70
CA ALA A 514 -2.65 -10.94 -9.32
C ALA A 514 -3.15 -12.04 -10.29
N ASP A 515 -3.27 -13.29 -9.84
CA ASP A 515 -3.80 -14.37 -10.68
C ASP A 515 -5.26 -14.11 -11.09
N SER A 516 -5.49 -14.00 -12.40
CA SER A 516 -6.76 -13.60 -12.99
C SER A 516 -7.19 -14.54 -14.12
N GLY A 517 -8.41 -14.35 -14.65
CA GLY A 517 -8.87 -15.05 -15.84
C GLY A 517 -8.39 -14.34 -17.11
N GLY A 518 -8.00 -15.09 -18.14
CA GLY A 518 -7.34 -14.50 -19.31
C GLY A 518 -5.84 -14.32 -19.09
N HIS A 519 -5.21 -13.31 -19.69
CA HIS A 519 -3.77 -13.06 -19.53
C HIS A 519 -3.40 -12.82 -18.07
N THR A 520 -2.43 -13.58 -17.58
CA THR A 520 -1.92 -13.46 -16.22
C THR A 520 -0.51 -14.04 -16.14
N ASP A 521 0.29 -13.53 -15.22
CA ASP A 521 1.60 -14.08 -14.85
C ASP A 521 1.53 -15.03 -13.64
N GLY A 522 0.33 -15.28 -13.10
CA GLY A 522 0.13 -16.10 -11.92
C GLY A 522 0.60 -15.42 -10.62
N GLY A 523 0.61 -14.08 -10.59
CA GLY A 523 1.00 -13.31 -9.41
C GLY A 523 0.19 -13.66 -8.16
N VAL A 524 0.85 -13.63 -7.00
CA VAL A 524 0.23 -13.88 -5.69
C VAL A 524 -0.09 -12.56 -5.01
N ALA A 525 -1.38 -12.29 -4.77
CA ALA A 525 -1.84 -11.01 -4.21
C ALA A 525 -1.14 -10.65 -2.89
N TYR A 526 -0.93 -11.61 -1.99
CA TYR A 526 -0.25 -11.41 -0.70
C TYR A 526 1.18 -10.88 -0.81
N SER A 527 1.88 -11.19 -1.90
CA SER A 527 3.24 -10.71 -2.13
C SER A 527 3.23 -9.44 -2.99
N LEU A 528 2.33 -9.38 -3.97
CA LEU A 528 2.32 -8.34 -4.98
C LEU A 528 1.71 -7.03 -4.46
N MET A 529 0.62 -7.10 -3.69
CA MET A 529 -0.05 -5.91 -3.16
C MET A 529 0.88 -5.07 -2.25
N PRO A 530 1.54 -5.64 -1.22
CA PRO A 530 2.45 -4.85 -0.38
C PRO A 530 3.60 -4.22 -1.16
N ALA A 531 4.18 -4.94 -2.13
CA ALA A 531 5.26 -4.43 -2.97
C ALA A 531 4.82 -3.23 -3.82
N MET A 532 3.63 -3.30 -4.42
CA MET A 532 3.06 -2.22 -5.22
C MET A 532 2.68 -1.00 -4.37
N THR A 533 2.17 -1.22 -3.16
CA THR A 533 1.88 -0.14 -2.20
C THR A 533 3.15 0.59 -1.78
N LEU A 534 4.22 -0.15 -1.46
CA LEU A 534 5.53 0.45 -1.15
C LEU A 534 6.06 1.27 -2.33
N LEU A 535 5.99 0.74 -3.55
CA LEU A 535 6.39 1.46 -4.75
C LEU A 535 5.55 2.74 -4.95
N ARG A 536 4.23 2.69 -4.74
CA ARG A 536 3.37 3.87 -4.78
C ARG A 536 3.84 4.92 -3.77
N ASP A 537 4.10 4.53 -2.54
CA ASP A 537 4.54 5.44 -1.48
C ASP A 537 5.91 6.07 -1.81
N GLU A 538 6.83 5.31 -2.40
CA GLU A 538 8.11 5.82 -2.91
C GLU A 538 7.92 6.85 -4.03
N MET A 539 7.02 6.59 -4.97
CA MET A 539 6.72 7.52 -6.07
C MET A 539 6.04 8.80 -5.58
N MET A 540 5.11 8.69 -4.63
CA MET A 540 4.51 9.84 -3.97
C MET A 540 5.56 10.72 -3.27
N LYS A 541 6.53 10.11 -2.58
CA LYS A 541 7.65 10.84 -1.95
C LYS A 541 8.57 11.49 -2.98
N LYS A 542 8.85 10.79 -4.07
CA LYS A 542 9.77 11.24 -5.15
C LYS A 542 9.22 12.45 -5.90
N TYR A 543 7.96 12.37 -6.33
CA TYR A 543 7.35 13.40 -7.18
C TYR A 543 6.49 14.41 -6.42
N ARG A 544 6.15 14.14 -5.16
CA ARG A 544 5.37 15.02 -4.28
C ARG A 544 4.04 15.45 -4.92
N TYR A 545 3.35 14.49 -5.52
CA TYR A 545 2.02 14.74 -6.07
C TYR A 545 1.07 15.26 -5.00
N ASP A 546 0.27 16.27 -5.34
CA ASP A 546 -0.71 16.86 -4.43
C ASP A 546 -1.77 15.85 -4.00
N LYS A 547 -2.10 14.91 -4.90
CA LYS A 547 -3.12 13.90 -4.69
C LYS A 547 -2.51 12.51 -4.59
N LYS A 548 -2.97 11.74 -3.60
CA LYS A 548 -2.58 10.34 -3.43
C LYS A 548 -2.99 9.53 -4.66
N ILE A 549 -2.04 8.80 -5.24
CA ILE A 549 -2.32 7.75 -6.22
C ILE A 549 -2.89 6.55 -5.49
N ARG A 550 -4.04 6.01 -5.88
CA ARG A 550 -4.63 4.86 -5.18
C ARG A 550 -4.17 3.54 -5.78
N VAL A 551 -4.09 2.51 -4.94
CA VAL A 551 -3.69 1.15 -5.31
C VAL A 551 -4.87 0.22 -5.07
N GLY A 552 -5.51 -0.25 -6.14
CA GLY A 552 -6.57 -1.26 -6.06
C GLY A 552 -6.06 -2.67 -6.30
N ALA A 553 -6.89 -3.66 -5.97
CA ALA A 553 -6.59 -5.08 -6.13
C ALA A 553 -7.53 -5.76 -7.14
N ALA A 554 -6.97 -6.64 -7.97
CA ALA A 554 -7.68 -7.53 -8.88
C ALA A 554 -7.02 -8.92 -8.89
N GLY A 555 -7.77 -9.92 -9.37
CA GLY A 555 -7.31 -11.31 -9.43
C GLY A 555 -7.60 -12.05 -8.12
N GLY A 556 -8.22 -13.23 -8.23
CA GLY A 556 -8.61 -14.06 -7.07
C GLY A 556 -9.82 -13.57 -6.25
N ILE A 557 -10.41 -12.41 -6.55
CA ILE A 557 -11.53 -11.85 -5.76
C ILE A 557 -12.87 -12.35 -6.29
N GLY A 558 -13.51 -13.24 -5.52
CA GLY A 558 -14.85 -13.76 -5.79
C GLY A 558 -15.72 -14.05 -4.56
N THR A 559 -15.22 -13.81 -3.34
CA THR A 559 -15.97 -14.02 -2.09
C THR A 559 -15.64 -12.90 -1.08
N PRO A 560 -16.48 -12.71 -0.04
CA PRO A 560 -16.23 -11.73 1.00
C PRO A 560 -14.86 -11.86 1.68
N GLU A 561 -14.36 -13.08 1.89
CA GLU A 561 -13.05 -13.33 2.49
C GLU A 561 -11.91 -12.81 1.61
N ALA A 562 -11.99 -13.05 0.30
CA ALA A 562 -10.98 -12.58 -0.64
C ALA A 562 -10.98 -11.05 -0.77
N ALA A 563 -12.17 -10.44 -0.80
CA ALA A 563 -12.32 -8.98 -0.81
C ALA A 563 -11.81 -8.37 0.51
N MET A 564 -12.17 -8.95 1.66
CA MET A 564 -11.66 -8.54 2.98
C MET A 564 -10.14 -8.61 3.02
N ALA A 565 -9.54 -9.71 2.56
CA ALA A 565 -8.09 -9.87 2.51
C ALA A 565 -7.43 -8.79 1.64
N ALA A 566 -8.01 -8.46 0.48
CA ALA A 566 -7.51 -7.38 -0.36
C ALA A 566 -7.52 -6.01 0.36
N PHE A 567 -8.63 -5.66 1.03
CA PHE A 567 -8.71 -4.43 1.82
C PHE A 567 -7.73 -4.43 3.01
N MET A 568 -7.55 -5.57 3.69
CA MET A 568 -6.56 -5.72 4.77
C MET A 568 -5.11 -5.58 4.28
N LEU A 569 -4.83 -5.93 3.02
CA LEU A 569 -3.55 -5.70 2.36
C LEU A 569 -3.35 -4.24 1.90
N GLY A 570 -4.32 -3.36 2.16
CA GLY A 570 -4.25 -1.93 1.85
C GLY A 570 -4.83 -1.54 0.49
N ALA A 571 -5.68 -2.38 -0.12
CA ALA A 571 -6.36 -2.00 -1.36
C ALA A 571 -7.29 -0.80 -1.13
N ASP A 572 -7.11 0.26 -1.91
CA ASP A 572 -7.97 1.44 -1.92
C ASP A 572 -9.30 1.17 -2.66
N PHE A 573 -9.34 0.17 -3.54
CA PHE A 573 -10.55 -0.33 -4.23
C PHE A 573 -10.32 -1.78 -4.70
N ILE A 574 -11.40 -2.49 -5.05
CA ILE A 574 -11.30 -3.83 -5.64
C ILE A 574 -11.91 -3.89 -7.04
N LEU A 575 -11.40 -4.80 -7.87
CA LEU A 575 -11.90 -5.06 -9.21
C LEU A 575 -12.14 -6.56 -9.40
N THR A 576 -13.31 -6.90 -9.94
CA THR A 576 -13.68 -8.28 -10.25
C THR A 576 -13.82 -8.51 -11.76
N GLY A 577 -13.65 -9.76 -12.18
CA GLY A 577 -13.71 -10.17 -13.59
C GLY A 577 -14.45 -11.49 -13.78
N SER A 578 -13.86 -12.60 -13.33
CA SER A 578 -14.41 -13.95 -13.60
C SER A 578 -15.84 -14.16 -13.09
N ILE A 579 -16.22 -13.57 -11.96
CA ILE A 579 -17.59 -13.66 -11.44
C ILE A 579 -18.58 -12.91 -12.36
N ASN A 580 -18.15 -11.79 -12.93
CA ASN A 580 -19.00 -10.94 -13.77
C ASN A 580 -19.33 -11.62 -15.10
N GLN A 581 -18.46 -12.50 -15.61
CA GLN A 581 -18.75 -13.26 -16.82
C GLN A 581 -19.94 -14.24 -16.66
N CYS A 582 -20.21 -14.69 -15.43
CA CYS A 582 -21.31 -15.59 -15.11
C CYS A 582 -22.53 -14.80 -14.59
N THR A 583 -22.94 -13.77 -15.33
CA THR A 583 -24.10 -12.93 -15.01
C THR A 583 -25.03 -12.81 -16.21
N VAL A 584 -26.25 -12.33 -15.97
CA VAL A 584 -27.23 -12.07 -17.04
C VAL A 584 -26.68 -11.07 -18.05
N GLU A 585 -26.03 -10.01 -17.57
CA GLU A 585 -25.58 -8.89 -18.41
C GLU A 585 -24.38 -9.22 -19.30
N ALA A 586 -23.54 -10.19 -18.93
CA ALA A 586 -22.35 -10.54 -19.71
C ALA A 586 -22.71 -11.02 -21.13
N ALA A 587 -22.07 -10.48 -22.17
CA ALA A 587 -22.33 -10.85 -23.56
C ALA A 587 -21.49 -12.07 -23.98
N THR A 588 -21.78 -13.20 -23.35
CA THR A 588 -21.32 -14.54 -23.76
C THR A 588 -22.51 -15.48 -23.83
N SER A 589 -22.35 -16.64 -24.46
CA SER A 589 -23.48 -17.56 -24.66
C SER A 589 -24.00 -18.12 -23.34
N ASP A 590 -25.31 -18.38 -23.28
CA ASP A 590 -25.96 -19.09 -22.17
C ASP A 590 -25.25 -20.39 -21.83
N ARG A 591 -24.75 -21.12 -22.84
CA ARG A 591 -23.98 -22.36 -22.66
C ARG A 591 -22.68 -22.14 -21.90
N VAL A 592 -21.96 -21.06 -22.20
CA VAL A 592 -20.76 -20.71 -21.43
C VAL A 592 -21.14 -20.39 -20.00
N LYS A 593 -22.22 -19.63 -19.78
CA LYS A 593 -22.71 -19.31 -18.42
C LYS A 593 -23.15 -20.56 -17.66
N ASP A 594 -23.77 -21.54 -18.35
CA ASP A 594 -24.14 -22.84 -17.78
C ASP A 594 -22.92 -23.67 -17.37
N LEU A 595 -21.79 -23.58 -18.10
CA LEU A 595 -20.52 -24.21 -17.70
C LEU A 595 -19.88 -23.48 -16.52
N LEU A 596 -19.88 -22.15 -16.58
CA LEU A 596 -19.30 -21.26 -15.57
C LEU A 596 -19.99 -21.39 -14.20
N GLN A 597 -21.31 -21.58 -14.14
CA GLN A 597 -21.99 -21.80 -12.85
C GLN A 597 -21.63 -23.14 -12.19
N GLN A 598 -21.15 -24.13 -12.97
CA GLN A 598 -20.88 -25.50 -12.51
C GLN A 598 -19.41 -25.74 -12.13
N MET A 599 -18.53 -24.77 -12.38
CA MET A 599 -17.10 -24.92 -12.08
C MET A 599 -16.80 -24.71 -10.59
N ASN A 600 -15.75 -25.34 -10.10
CA ASN A 600 -15.19 -25.19 -8.77
C ASN A 600 -13.78 -24.58 -8.84
N VAL A 601 -13.15 -24.33 -7.69
CA VAL A 601 -11.85 -23.62 -7.57
C VAL A 601 -10.74 -24.27 -8.42
N GLN A 602 -10.70 -25.60 -8.50
CA GLN A 602 -9.66 -26.35 -9.24
C GLN A 602 -10.00 -26.60 -10.72
N ASP A 603 -11.11 -26.05 -11.21
CA ASP A 603 -11.62 -26.31 -12.56
C ASP A 603 -11.08 -25.33 -13.61
N THR A 604 -9.95 -24.67 -13.33
CA THR A 604 -9.20 -23.84 -14.28
C THR A 604 -7.87 -24.48 -14.66
N ALA A 605 -7.26 -23.98 -15.73
CA ALA A 605 -5.89 -24.32 -16.12
C ALA A 605 -5.24 -23.15 -16.85
N TYR A 606 -3.91 -23.10 -16.81
CA TYR A 606 -3.15 -22.24 -17.71
C TYR A 606 -3.04 -22.88 -19.10
N ALA A 607 -3.26 -22.08 -20.13
CA ALA A 607 -3.08 -22.44 -21.53
C ALA A 607 -2.28 -21.34 -22.26
N PRO A 608 -1.63 -21.64 -23.40
CA PRO A 608 -0.97 -20.62 -24.21
C PRO A 608 -1.93 -19.50 -24.64
N ALA A 609 -1.43 -18.27 -24.73
CA ALA A 609 -2.19 -17.13 -25.23
C ALA A 609 -2.11 -17.09 -26.77
N GLY A 610 -3.23 -16.88 -27.47
CA GLY A 610 -3.26 -16.94 -28.94
C GLY A 610 -2.64 -15.72 -29.65
N ASP A 611 -2.58 -14.58 -28.97
CA ASP A 611 -1.97 -13.33 -29.44
C ASP A 611 -0.45 -13.28 -29.24
N MET A 612 0.04 -13.94 -28.20
CA MET A 612 1.45 -14.11 -27.82
C MET A 612 1.85 -15.60 -27.79
N PHE A 613 1.42 -16.35 -28.81
CA PHE A 613 1.55 -17.80 -28.85
C PHE A 613 3.02 -18.24 -28.92
N GLU A 614 3.81 -17.53 -29.73
CA GLU A 614 5.21 -17.85 -30.00
C GLU A 614 6.11 -17.61 -28.78
N SER A 615 5.80 -16.64 -27.92
CA SER A 615 6.57 -16.32 -26.70
C SER A 615 6.22 -17.23 -25.51
N GLY A 616 5.21 -18.08 -25.64
CA GLY A 616 4.76 -18.97 -24.57
C GLY A 616 4.02 -18.25 -23.43
N SER A 617 3.53 -17.04 -23.67
CA SER A 617 2.67 -16.32 -22.71
C SER A 617 1.44 -17.16 -22.39
N LYS A 618 0.96 -17.08 -21.15
CA LYS A 618 -0.13 -17.92 -20.66
C LYS A 618 -1.37 -17.09 -20.36
N VAL A 619 -2.51 -17.74 -20.50
CA VAL A 619 -3.81 -17.28 -20.03
C VAL A 619 -4.43 -18.34 -19.12
N GLN A 620 -5.22 -17.92 -18.15
CA GLN A 620 -6.01 -18.82 -17.32
C GLN A 620 -7.42 -19.00 -17.90
N VAL A 621 -7.84 -20.25 -18.05
CA VAL A 621 -9.06 -20.66 -18.74
C VAL A 621 -9.81 -21.75 -17.99
N LEU A 622 -11.11 -21.87 -18.24
CA LEU A 622 -11.92 -23.01 -17.80
C LEU A 622 -11.34 -24.33 -18.34
N LYS A 623 -11.24 -25.31 -17.45
CA LYS A 623 -10.80 -26.68 -17.74
C LYS A 623 -11.94 -27.69 -17.69
N LYS A 624 -12.89 -27.53 -16.77
CA LYS A 624 -13.99 -28.50 -16.62
C LYS A 624 -14.95 -28.44 -17.80
N GLY A 625 -15.27 -29.61 -18.35
CA GLY A 625 -16.23 -29.76 -19.45
C GLY A 625 -15.69 -29.41 -20.84
N VAL A 626 -14.41 -29.01 -20.96
CA VAL A 626 -13.78 -28.61 -22.22
C VAL A 626 -12.40 -29.26 -22.39
N PHE A 627 -11.99 -29.46 -23.64
CA PHE A 627 -10.65 -29.92 -24.02
C PHE A 627 -9.71 -28.79 -24.45
N PHE A 628 -10.23 -27.56 -24.58
CA PHE A 628 -9.45 -26.42 -25.05
C PHE A 628 -8.07 -26.27 -24.38
N PRO A 629 -7.92 -26.29 -23.04
CA PRO A 629 -6.61 -26.03 -22.42
C PRO A 629 -5.56 -27.10 -22.78
N ALA A 630 -5.97 -28.37 -22.79
CA ALA A 630 -5.11 -29.49 -23.17
C ALA A 630 -4.74 -29.43 -24.66
N ARG A 631 -5.71 -29.08 -25.51
CA ARG A 631 -5.51 -28.93 -26.96
C ARG A 631 -4.57 -27.76 -27.27
N ALA A 632 -4.79 -26.60 -26.68
CA ALA A 632 -3.94 -25.42 -26.83
C ALA A 632 -2.49 -25.71 -26.37
N SER A 633 -2.34 -26.40 -25.24
CA SER A 633 -1.02 -26.81 -24.73
C SER A 633 -0.31 -27.75 -25.70
N LYS A 634 -1.04 -28.70 -26.30
CA LYS A 634 -0.48 -29.61 -27.30
C LYS A 634 -0.02 -28.87 -28.56
N LEU A 635 -0.78 -27.91 -29.05
CA LEU A 635 -0.37 -27.09 -30.20
C LEU A 635 0.93 -26.34 -29.92
N HIS A 636 1.08 -25.78 -28.72
CA HIS A 636 2.31 -25.10 -28.33
C HIS A 636 3.49 -26.07 -28.16
N GLU A 637 3.28 -27.25 -27.58
CA GLU A 637 4.30 -28.32 -27.50
C GLU A 637 4.80 -28.69 -28.90
N LEU A 638 3.89 -28.88 -29.87
CA LEU A 638 4.25 -29.17 -31.26
C LEU A 638 5.04 -28.01 -31.89
N TYR A 639 4.62 -26.76 -31.65
CA TYR A 639 5.31 -25.58 -32.16
C TYR A 639 6.74 -25.45 -31.62
N GLN A 640 6.96 -25.76 -30.34
CA GLN A 640 8.29 -25.73 -29.74
C GLN A 640 9.17 -26.85 -30.29
N ARG A 641 8.62 -28.05 -30.48
CA ARG A 641 9.35 -29.24 -30.89
C ARG A 641 9.77 -29.24 -32.36
N PHE A 642 8.93 -28.73 -33.26
CA PHE A 642 9.12 -28.87 -34.70
C PHE A 642 9.44 -27.54 -35.39
N GLY A 643 10.16 -27.59 -36.52
CA GLY A 643 10.46 -26.45 -37.36
C GLY A 643 9.36 -26.12 -38.36
N SER A 644 8.52 -27.10 -38.69
CA SER A 644 7.47 -26.99 -39.70
C SER A 644 6.37 -28.03 -39.48
N LEU A 645 5.21 -27.85 -40.13
CA LEU A 645 4.12 -28.85 -40.12
C LEU A 645 4.53 -30.18 -40.77
N GLY A 646 5.47 -30.16 -41.74
CA GLY A 646 5.91 -31.35 -42.46
C GLY A 646 6.78 -32.30 -41.62
N GLU A 647 7.30 -31.84 -40.48
CA GLU A 647 8.05 -32.66 -39.53
C GLU A 647 7.16 -33.40 -38.51
N ILE A 648 5.88 -33.04 -38.44
CA ILE A 648 4.91 -33.66 -37.53
C ILE A 648 4.42 -34.98 -38.16
N ASP A 649 4.34 -36.04 -37.36
CA ASP A 649 3.88 -37.34 -37.83
C ASP A 649 2.43 -37.29 -38.33
N GLN A 650 2.12 -38.10 -39.36
CA GLN A 650 0.81 -38.08 -40.03
C GLN A 650 -0.36 -38.37 -39.08
N LYS A 651 -0.14 -39.22 -38.06
CA LYS A 651 -1.18 -39.55 -37.08
C LYS A 651 -1.53 -38.32 -36.24
N THR A 652 -0.53 -37.56 -35.79
CA THR A 652 -0.75 -36.29 -35.07
C THR A 652 -1.42 -35.25 -35.98
N LEU A 653 -0.98 -35.08 -37.23
CA LEU A 653 -1.61 -34.14 -38.17
C LEU A 653 -3.09 -34.47 -38.40
N THR A 654 -3.41 -35.75 -38.64
CA THR A 654 -4.79 -36.23 -38.79
C THR A 654 -5.62 -35.94 -37.53
N GLN A 655 -5.03 -36.14 -36.34
CA GLN A 655 -5.69 -35.81 -35.09
C GLN A 655 -5.99 -34.31 -34.95
N LEU A 656 -5.10 -33.42 -35.40
CA LEU A 656 -5.35 -31.98 -35.38
C LEU A 656 -6.52 -31.62 -36.29
N GLU A 657 -6.55 -32.15 -37.50
CA GLU A 657 -7.64 -31.89 -38.46
C GLU A 657 -9.00 -32.38 -37.96
N GLU A 658 -9.06 -33.62 -37.46
CA GLU A 658 -10.32 -34.27 -37.06
C GLU A 658 -10.82 -33.84 -35.69
N LYS A 659 -9.91 -33.56 -34.74
CA LYS A 659 -10.29 -33.31 -33.34
C LYS A 659 -10.20 -31.84 -32.93
N TYR A 660 -9.30 -31.05 -33.52
CA TYR A 660 -9.03 -29.67 -33.08
C TYR A 660 -9.62 -28.68 -34.06
N PHE A 661 -9.20 -28.74 -35.32
CA PHE A 661 -9.61 -27.75 -36.32
C PHE A 661 -10.96 -28.07 -36.96
N LYS A 662 -11.39 -29.34 -36.89
CA LYS A 662 -12.60 -29.84 -37.58
C LYS A 662 -12.58 -29.55 -39.08
N ARG A 663 -11.38 -29.43 -39.63
CA ARG A 663 -11.10 -28.92 -40.97
C ARG A 663 -9.70 -29.33 -41.35
N ARG A 664 -9.49 -29.61 -42.64
CA ARG A 664 -8.16 -29.85 -43.19
C ARG A 664 -7.26 -28.63 -43.01
N ILE A 665 -5.98 -28.86 -42.72
CA ILE A 665 -5.01 -27.80 -42.48
C ILE A 665 -4.90 -26.86 -43.69
N GLU A 666 -5.00 -27.39 -44.92
CA GLU A 666 -4.98 -26.56 -46.13
C GLU A 666 -6.13 -25.58 -46.16
N LYS A 667 -7.34 -26.02 -45.75
CA LYS A 667 -8.54 -25.19 -45.69
C LYS A 667 -8.49 -24.19 -44.53
N VAL A 668 -7.85 -24.54 -43.42
CA VAL A 668 -7.54 -23.56 -42.36
C VAL A 668 -6.62 -22.48 -42.89
N TYR A 669 -5.59 -22.86 -43.65
CA TYR A 669 -4.64 -21.89 -44.20
C TYR A 669 -5.23 -21.02 -45.31
N GLU A 670 -6.12 -21.56 -46.16
CA GLU A 670 -6.93 -20.77 -47.10
C GLU A 670 -7.75 -19.70 -46.37
N ASP A 671 -8.42 -20.05 -45.27
CA ASP A 671 -9.20 -19.10 -44.46
C ASP A 671 -8.31 -18.02 -43.82
N ILE A 672 -7.10 -18.37 -43.39
CA ILE A 672 -6.10 -17.41 -42.91
C ILE A 672 -5.73 -16.41 -44.01
N LYS A 673 -5.53 -16.86 -45.25
CA LYS A 673 -5.19 -15.96 -46.38
C LYS A 673 -6.25 -14.91 -46.67
N LEU A 674 -7.53 -15.18 -46.36
CA LEU A 674 -8.62 -14.23 -46.56
C LEU A 674 -8.64 -13.09 -45.53
N HIS A 675 -8.09 -13.32 -44.33
CA HIS A 675 -8.25 -12.42 -43.18
C HIS A 675 -6.96 -11.73 -42.73
N TYR A 676 -5.80 -12.16 -43.23
CA TYR A 676 -4.51 -11.58 -42.88
C TYR A 676 -3.98 -10.68 -44.02
N PRO A 677 -3.20 -9.63 -43.68
CA PRO A 677 -2.52 -8.80 -44.68
C PRO A 677 -1.59 -9.63 -45.57
N ALA A 678 -1.46 -9.27 -46.84
CA ALA A 678 -0.61 -9.97 -47.81
C ALA A 678 0.84 -10.16 -47.31
N ALA A 679 1.40 -9.15 -46.64
CA ALA A 679 2.74 -9.21 -46.07
C ALA A 679 2.92 -10.33 -45.01
N GLU A 680 1.90 -10.58 -44.19
CA GLU A 680 1.95 -11.69 -43.21
C GLU A 680 1.87 -13.06 -43.88
N ILE A 681 1.12 -13.16 -44.99
CA ILE A 681 1.05 -14.39 -45.79
C ILE A 681 2.38 -14.65 -46.51
N GLU A 682 2.98 -13.63 -47.13
CA GLU A 682 4.30 -13.77 -47.75
C GLU A 682 5.37 -14.24 -46.77
N LYS A 683 5.35 -13.69 -45.55
CA LYS A 683 6.23 -14.13 -44.46
C LYS A 683 5.99 -15.60 -44.09
N ALA A 684 4.73 -16.04 -44.03
CA ALA A 684 4.38 -17.42 -43.75
C ALA A 684 4.86 -18.38 -44.85
N GLU A 685 4.76 -18.00 -46.13
CA GLU A 685 5.28 -18.85 -47.22
C GLU A 685 6.81 -18.98 -47.22
N ARG A 686 7.53 -17.96 -46.72
CA ARG A 686 9.01 -17.99 -46.60
C ARG A 686 9.50 -18.67 -45.32
N ASN A 687 8.68 -18.70 -44.26
CA ASN A 687 9.05 -19.24 -42.95
C ASN A 687 8.05 -20.32 -42.50
N PRO A 688 8.38 -21.60 -42.67
CA PRO A 688 7.51 -22.72 -42.30
C PRO A 688 7.08 -22.73 -40.83
N LYS A 689 7.93 -22.24 -39.92
CA LYS A 689 7.61 -22.13 -38.49
C LYS A 689 6.58 -21.03 -38.23
N HIS A 690 6.68 -19.90 -38.92
CA HIS A 690 5.68 -18.82 -38.86
C HIS A 690 4.33 -19.29 -39.41
N LYS A 691 4.33 -20.03 -40.53
CA LYS A 691 3.11 -20.64 -41.09
C LYS A 691 2.43 -21.59 -40.12
N MET A 692 3.20 -22.46 -39.47
CA MET A 692 2.70 -23.35 -38.42
C MET A 692 2.07 -22.56 -37.26
N ALA A 693 2.71 -21.48 -36.79
CA ALA A 693 2.15 -20.62 -35.75
C ALA A 693 0.81 -20.00 -36.17
N LEU A 694 0.69 -19.45 -37.39
CA LEU A 694 -0.56 -18.87 -37.88
C LEU A 694 -1.71 -19.90 -37.90
N ILE A 695 -1.42 -21.12 -38.36
CA ILE A 695 -2.40 -22.22 -38.40
C ILE A 695 -2.82 -22.63 -36.98
N PHE A 696 -1.87 -22.74 -36.04
CA PHE A 696 -2.21 -23.07 -34.65
C PHE A 696 -2.99 -21.94 -33.96
N ARG A 697 -2.63 -20.68 -34.22
CA ARG A 697 -3.33 -19.48 -33.71
C ARG A 697 -4.77 -19.38 -34.22
N TRP A 698 -5.08 -19.94 -35.39
CA TRP A 698 -6.45 -20.00 -35.89
C TRP A 698 -7.39 -20.72 -34.92
N TYR A 699 -6.94 -21.82 -34.31
CA TYR A 699 -7.74 -22.59 -33.35
C TYR A 699 -8.14 -21.77 -32.12
N PHE A 700 -7.32 -20.84 -31.65
CA PHE A 700 -7.67 -19.94 -30.54
C PHE A 700 -8.81 -18.99 -30.93
N ARG A 701 -8.73 -18.38 -32.12
CA ARG A 701 -9.79 -17.48 -32.62
C ARG A 701 -11.09 -18.24 -32.85
N TYR A 702 -11.01 -19.45 -33.41
CA TYR A 702 -12.12 -20.37 -33.62
C TYR A 702 -12.78 -20.75 -32.28
N SER A 703 -12.00 -21.25 -31.32
CA SER A 703 -12.44 -21.66 -29.98
C SER A 703 -13.14 -20.54 -29.21
N SER A 704 -12.61 -19.32 -29.28
CA SER A 704 -13.23 -18.13 -28.68
C SER A 704 -14.53 -17.74 -29.38
N HIS A 705 -14.61 -17.85 -30.71
CA HIS A 705 -15.84 -17.58 -31.46
C HIS A 705 -16.94 -18.59 -31.14
N LEU A 706 -16.60 -19.88 -31.02
CA LEU A 706 -17.55 -20.92 -30.61
C LEU A 706 -18.16 -20.61 -29.23
N ALA A 707 -17.32 -20.23 -28.26
CA ALA A 707 -17.77 -19.89 -26.91
C ALA A 707 -18.73 -18.70 -26.89
N ILE A 708 -18.41 -17.63 -27.62
CA ILE A 708 -19.23 -16.40 -27.68
C ILE A 708 -20.56 -16.67 -28.41
N SER A 709 -20.52 -17.39 -29.53
CA SER A 709 -21.73 -17.71 -30.33
C SER A 709 -22.61 -18.79 -29.71
N GLY A 710 -22.07 -19.62 -28.81
CA GLY A 710 -22.78 -20.75 -28.23
C GLY A 710 -22.97 -21.92 -29.19
N SER A 711 -22.07 -22.08 -30.17
CA SER A 711 -22.18 -23.12 -31.20
C SER A 711 -22.09 -24.54 -30.64
N GLU A 712 -23.09 -25.37 -30.96
CA GLU A 712 -23.13 -26.80 -30.60
C GLU A 712 -22.11 -27.65 -31.39
N GLU A 713 -21.55 -27.12 -32.48
CA GLU A 713 -20.69 -27.86 -33.42
C GLU A 713 -19.43 -28.42 -32.76
N SER A 714 -18.94 -27.81 -31.67
CA SER A 714 -17.79 -28.29 -30.89
C SER A 714 -17.70 -27.65 -29.49
N LYS A 715 -18.68 -27.94 -28.62
CA LYS A 715 -18.72 -27.41 -27.24
C LYS A 715 -17.47 -27.69 -26.39
N VAL A 716 -16.75 -28.77 -26.69
CA VAL A 716 -15.51 -29.13 -26.00
C VAL A 716 -14.35 -28.21 -26.35
N ASP A 717 -14.48 -27.40 -27.39
CA ASP A 717 -13.44 -26.49 -27.88
C ASP A 717 -13.63 -25.05 -27.38
N TYR A 718 -14.59 -24.80 -26.49
CA TYR A 718 -14.80 -23.45 -25.96
C TYR A 718 -13.56 -22.95 -25.22
N GLN A 719 -13.02 -21.82 -25.71
CA GLN A 719 -12.04 -21.04 -24.95
C GLN A 719 -12.79 -20.04 -24.06
N VAL A 720 -12.85 -20.34 -22.76
CA VAL A 720 -13.48 -19.46 -21.77
C VAL A 720 -12.41 -18.99 -20.78
N HIS A 721 -12.09 -17.70 -20.81
CA HIS A 721 -11.14 -17.08 -19.87
C HIS A 721 -11.77 -17.01 -18.50
N CYS A 722 -11.20 -17.68 -17.50
CA CYS A 722 -11.77 -17.74 -16.17
C CYS A 722 -10.71 -18.13 -15.15
N GLY A 723 -10.73 -17.48 -13.97
CA GLY A 723 -9.86 -17.78 -12.84
C GLY A 723 -10.60 -18.48 -11.69
N PRO A 724 -9.87 -18.94 -10.66
CA PRO A 724 -10.42 -19.69 -9.53
C PRO A 724 -11.43 -18.88 -8.68
N ALA A 725 -11.41 -17.54 -8.81
CA ALA A 725 -12.35 -16.64 -8.15
C ALA A 725 -13.83 -17.01 -8.40
N LEU A 726 -14.18 -17.44 -9.63
CA LEU A 726 -15.55 -17.89 -9.92
C LEU A 726 -15.88 -19.22 -9.24
N GLY A 727 -14.92 -20.13 -9.14
CA GLY A 727 -15.09 -21.39 -8.40
C GLY A 727 -15.39 -21.14 -6.92
N ALA A 728 -14.68 -20.18 -6.31
CA ALA A 728 -14.92 -19.75 -4.94
C ALA A 728 -16.30 -19.08 -4.77
N PHE A 729 -16.64 -18.16 -5.68
CA PHE A 729 -17.97 -17.54 -5.73
C PHE A 729 -19.09 -18.60 -5.80
N ASN A 730 -18.95 -19.59 -6.69
CA ASN A 730 -19.94 -20.67 -6.85
C ASN A 730 -20.11 -21.48 -5.56
N GLN A 731 -19.06 -21.67 -4.76
CA GLN A 731 -19.19 -22.33 -3.46
C GLN A 731 -19.89 -21.42 -2.43
N TRP A 732 -19.57 -20.13 -2.42
CA TRP A 732 -20.19 -19.15 -1.52
C TRP A 732 -21.69 -19.01 -1.74
N VAL A 733 -22.17 -19.04 -3.00
CA VAL A 733 -23.59 -18.90 -3.32
C VAL A 733 -24.35 -20.22 -3.46
N LYS A 734 -23.70 -21.37 -3.20
CA LYS A 734 -24.30 -22.70 -3.34
C LYS A 734 -25.50 -22.86 -2.42
N GLY A 735 -26.59 -23.43 -2.93
CA GLY A 735 -27.85 -23.62 -2.20
C GLY A 735 -28.72 -22.36 -2.08
N SER A 736 -28.27 -21.22 -2.60
CA SER A 736 -29.06 -19.98 -2.68
C SER A 736 -29.69 -19.79 -4.07
N GLU A 737 -30.57 -18.80 -4.22
CA GLU A 737 -31.13 -18.42 -5.53
C GLU A 737 -30.06 -17.99 -6.53
N LEU A 738 -28.91 -17.48 -6.05
CA LEU A 738 -27.77 -17.08 -6.87
C LEU A 738 -26.97 -18.27 -7.40
N GLU A 739 -27.29 -19.51 -7.03
CA GLU A 739 -26.68 -20.70 -7.63
C GLU A 739 -26.92 -20.73 -9.15
N ASN A 740 -28.12 -20.33 -9.60
CA ASN A 740 -28.46 -20.21 -11.02
C ASN A 740 -27.97 -18.88 -11.59
N TRP A 741 -27.16 -18.92 -12.65
CA TRP A 741 -26.62 -17.67 -13.26
C TRP A 741 -27.69 -16.72 -13.77
N ARG A 742 -28.89 -17.22 -14.08
CA ARG A 742 -30.03 -16.40 -14.54
C ARG A 742 -30.54 -15.43 -13.47
N ASN A 743 -30.18 -15.67 -12.20
CA ASN A 743 -30.48 -14.79 -11.08
C ASN A 743 -29.25 -13.95 -10.67
N ARG A 744 -28.10 -14.08 -11.37
CA ARG A 744 -26.88 -13.33 -11.06
C ARG A 744 -26.87 -12.05 -11.87
N HIS A 745 -27.23 -10.94 -11.24
CA HIS A 745 -27.08 -9.61 -11.79
C HIS A 745 -25.77 -8.98 -11.31
N VAL A 746 -25.00 -8.41 -12.23
CA VAL A 746 -23.63 -7.92 -11.96
C VAL A 746 -23.53 -6.94 -10.78
N ASP A 747 -24.51 -6.05 -10.64
CA ASP A 747 -24.55 -5.07 -9.57
C ASP A 747 -25.02 -5.67 -8.24
N GLU A 748 -25.97 -6.61 -8.26
CA GLU A 748 -26.47 -7.29 -7.07
C GLU A 748 -25.40 -8.17 -6.45
N ILE A 749 -24.67 -8.94 -7.26
CA ILE A 749 -23.54 -9.74 -6.74
C ILE A 749 -22.42 -8.85 -6.21
N GLY A 750 -22.18 -7.67 -6.83
CA GLY A 750 -21.23 -6.67 -6.34
C GLY A 750 -21.66 -6.07 -5.00
N LYS A 751 -22.95 -5.68 -4.86
CA LYS A 751 -23.51 -5.13 -3.62
C LYS A 751 -23.45 -6.16 -2.50
N LYS A 752 -23.85 -7.40 -2.78
CA LYS A 752 -23.78 -8.51 -1.82
C LYS A 752 -22.34 -8.76 -1.37
N LEU A 753 -21.40 -8.81 -2.32
CA LEU A 753 -19.98 -9.00 -2.03
C LEU A 753 -19.44 -7.90 -1.11
N MET A 754 -19.68 -6.63 -1.42
CA MET A 754 -19.23 -5.50 -0.58
C MET A 754 -19.91 -5.47 0.80
N THR A 755 -21.21 -5.78 0.86
CA THR A 755 -21.97 -5.82 2.11
C THR A 755 -21.48 -6.93 3.03
N GLU A 756 -21.34 -8.15 2.52
CA GLU A 756 -20.84 -9.27 3.32
C GLU A 756 -19.36 -9.14 3.64
N THR A 757 -18.56 -8.47 2.81
CA THR A 757 -17.17 -8.12 3.15
C THR A 757 -17.12 -7.23 4.38
N ALA A 758 -17.97 -6.20 4.42
CA ALA A 758 -18.05 -5.28 5.56
C ALA A 758 -18.52 -6.00 6.83
N ALA A 759 -19.58 -6.81 6.71
CA ALA A 759 -20.10 -7.61 7.83
C ALA A 759 -19.04 -8.60 8.36
N LEU A 760 -18.34 -9.30 7.48
CA LEU A 760 -17.26 -10.22 7.85
C LEU A 760 -16.11 -9.49 8.55
N LEU A 761 -15.75 -8.30 8.06
CA LEU A 761 -14.69 -7.51 8.68
C LEU A 761 -15.10 -7.05 10.10
N ASN A 762 -16.34 -6.59 10.30
CA ASN A 762 -16.87 -6.29 11.63
C ASN A 762 -16.87 -7.52 12.55
N GLU A 763 -17.30 -8.68 12.05
CA GLU A 763 -17.28 -9.95 12.80
C GLU A 763 -15.86 -10.31 13.24
N ARG A 764 -14.88 -10.23 12.33
CA ARG A 764 -13.48 -10.55 12.61
C ARG A 764 -12.85 -9.58 13.61
N ILE A 765 -13.10 -8.28 13.46
CA ILE A 765 -12.65 -7.27 14.42
C ILE A 765 -13.26 -7.56 15.79
N THR A 766 -14.57 -7.78 15.86
CA THR A 766 -15.27 -8.10 17.11
C THR A 766 -14.74 -9.37 17.75
N SER A 767 -14.54 -10.45 16.98
CA SER A 767 -14.02 -11.72 17.47
C SER A 767 -12.60 -11.59 18.02
N LEU A 768 -11.72 -10.85 17.33
CA LEU A 768 -10.35 -10.59 17.80
C LEU A 768 -10.34 -9.69 19.04
N SER A 769 -11.26 -8.72 19.14
CA SER A 769 -11.42 -7.88 20.33
C SER A 769 -12.00 -8.64 21.52
N GLN A 770 -12.94 -9.57 21.30
CA GLN A 770 -13.52 -10.41 22.36
C GLN A 770 -12.56 -11.49 22.86
N ALA A 771 -11.71 -12.04 22.00
CA ALA A 771 -10.66 -12.98 22.41
C ALA A 771 -9.50 -12.29 23.17
N ALA A 772 -9.41 -10.97 23.09
CA ALA A 772 -8.45 -10.14 23.81
C ALA A 772 -9.00 -9.61 25.16
N LEU A 773 -10.30 -9.80 25.44
CA LEU A 773 -10.96 -9.56 26.72
C LEU A 773 -11.04 -10.86 27.53
#